data_AF-A0A6N7ZUB6-F1
#
_entry.id   AF-A0A6N7ZUB6-F1
#
_cell.length_a   1.000
_cell.length_b   1.000
_cell.length_c   1.000
_cell.angle_alpha   90.00
_cell.angle_beta   90.00
_cell.angle_gamma   90.00
#
_symmetry.space_group_name_H-M   'P 1'
#
loop_
_entity.id
_entity.type
_entity.pdbx_description
1 polymer ?
#
loop_
_entity_poly.entity_id
_entity_poly.type
_entity_poly.pdbx_seq_one_letter_code
_entity_poly.pdbx_strand_id
1 'polypeptide(L)'
;MGNKKPSVGPDIYKLIEDARIDLARAVLALGLDENDPDFGLPTELPDLADDDACDEYRRELRTILSRFDADDLRPTEQRSRRVLAMAEGKGIDSLTAIVDQQLSDDEQTAFDRQPDPLCKSIWTFLNTRQTFEDAESFHFARKFRDYGKLYDAYEVELKKAVAFNSTGLDEAALARKITSVLQLKTVCTVKALDLPATDAHPQSVMLIVRHGGPLSSVHDHRDDGRRGTIYYRPPNEATLIYTPSHRQIEVCANSPVVRQGIAGSFAEEALGQDVSQKPLTWKRYNLSRFRNSFRLNLPRISDYEILDARVLEAEIRLGEWGRKLLLKVKADDDIEQVADGYLKPLNIFRRADGFSRIGIAVTYNRTGDSKVRTLNITISGPKSCNLQSNKDPNERNLGFALLKDWGILSAFKQIESTDLRNIFPQLIMLHDRPEDNVSGQHLRELGLFPDQMLMGGLLDRRRRQDIVLIDDDDMGGEAVVKPSGIQGTSRLVGAFGKDGGLFPSSDLEMYQIKREWLHETVTGLLKPAMNKLAAEIIHTDLSMLGSMRIDGADVPIYFARRLNELKTVTRLDLLMRARNAAGVGIVLSAGTEGPGFLGPNLVIPVTSCLSPGTDDAVVSRDALELAYRTNRSLARGGATAQVLRQASNRRVCTSLERIPCP
;
A
#
# COMPACT_ATOMS: atom_id res chain seq x y z
N MET A 1 0.38 -9.69 -47.21
CA MET A 1 -0.74 -8.97 -46.56
C MET A 1 -0.62 -9.22 -45.07
N GLY A 2 -0.11 -8.26 -44.30
CA GLY A 2 -0.02 -8.40 -42.85
C GLY A 2 -1.42 -8.24 -42.26
N ASN A 3 -1.85 -9.17 -41.42
CA ASN A 3 -3.09 -9.09 -40.66
C ASN A 3 -3.10 -7.77 -39.88
N LYS A 4 -3.86 -6.78 -40.37
CA LYS A 4 -4.13 -5.56 -39.63
C LYS A 4 -4.94 -6.00 -38.42
N LYS A 5 -4.42 -5.77 -37.20
CA LYS A 5 -5.19 -6.05 -35.98
C LYS A 5 -6.54 -5.33 -36.09
N PRO A 6 -7.67 -5.98 -35.75
CA PRO A 6 -8.95 -5.28 -35.70
C PRO A 6 -8.84 -4.08 -34.76
N SER A 7 -9.37 -2.92 -35.19
CA SER A 7 -9.40 -1.70 -34.36
C SER A 7 -10.38 -1.84 -33.20
N VAL A 8 -11.47 -2.59 -33.42
CA VAL A 8 -12.46 -2.93 -32.40
C VAL A 8 -11.85 -3.91 -31.40
N GLY A 9 -11.87 -3.51 -30.12
CA GLY A 9 -11.36 -4.32 -29.02
C GLY A 9 -12.27 -5.50 -28.66
N PRO A 10 -11.74 -6.48 -27.91
CA PRO A 10 -12.47 -7.68 -27.52
C PRO A 10 -13.71 -7.39 -26.66
N ASP A 11 -13.67 -6.39 -25.79
CA ASP A 11 -14.77 -6.10 -24.87
C ASP A 11 -15.94 -5.43 -25.61
N ILE A 12 -15.68 -4.50 -26.54
CA ILE A 12 -16.70 -3.97 -27.45
C ILE A 12 -17.32 -5.09 -28.29
N TYR A 13 -16.48 -5.95 -28.87
CA TYR A 13 -16.97 -7.05 -29.71
C TYR A 13 -17.92 -7.95 -28.91
N LYS A 14 -17.49 -8.37 -27.72
CA LYS A 14 -18.29 -9.21 -26.83
C LYS A 14 -19.59 -8.53 -26.41
N LEU A 15 -19.57 -7.24 -26.10
CA LEU A 15 -20.79 -6.49 -25.79
C LEU A 15 -21.79 -6.48 -26.94
N ILE A 16 -21.34 -6.30 -28.19
CA ILE A 16 -22.22 -6.29 -29.38
C ILE A 16 -22.85 -7.66 -29.62
N GLU A 17 -22.09 -8.74 -29.45
CA GLU A 17 -22.60 -10.11 -29.65
C GLU A 17 -23.57 -10.52 -28.55
N ASP A 18 -23.19 -10.31 -27.28
CA ASP A 18 -23.84 -10.97 -26.15
C ASP A 18 -24.99 -10.14 -25.55
N ALA A 19 -24.99 -8.82 -25.70
CA ALA A 19 -26.04 -7.96 -25.13
C ALA A 19 -27.27 -7.84 -26.03
N ARG A 20 -28.41 -7.49 -25.42
CA ARG A 20 -29.59 -7.02 -26.15
C ARG A 20 -29.23 -5.77 -26.96
N ILE A 21 -29.59 -5.76 -28.24
CA ILE A 21 -28.97 -4.87 -29.21
C ILE A 21 -29.27 -3.37 -28.99
N ASP A 22 -30.45 -3.05 -28.46
CA ASP A 22 -30.84 -1.70 -28.02
C ASP A 22 -29.95 -1.21 -26.87
N LEU A 23 -29.67 -2.07 -25.89
CA LEU A 23 -28.81 -1.78 -24.75
C LEU A 23 -27.34 -1.68 -25.15
N ALA A 24 -26.86 -2.56 -26.03
CA ALA A 24 -25.52 -2.50 -26.60
C ALA A 24 -25.31 -1.14 -27.29
N ARG A 25 -26.23 -0.73 -28.17
CA ARG A 25 -26.19 0.57 -28.83
C ARG A 25 -26.19 1.73 -27.83
N ALA A 26 -27.01 1.67 -26.79
CA ALA A 26 -27.09 2.72 -25.78
C ALA A 26 -25.76 2.92 -25.03
N VAL A 27 -25.07 1.84 -24.67
CA VAL A 27 -23.73 1.91 -24.03
C VAL A 27 -22.68 2.46 -24.99
N LEU A 28 -22.71 2.03 -26.26
CA LEU A 28 -21.75 2.47 -27.27
C LEU A 28 -21.94 3.94 -27.66
N ALA A 29 -23.17 4.45 -27.61
CA ALA A 29 -23.52 5.84 -27.93
C ALA A 29 -23.31 6.82 -26.76
N LEU A 30 -22.94 6.33 -25.57
CA LEU A 30 -22.83 7.17 -24.39
C LEU A 30 -21.54 8.02 -24.42
N GLY A 31 -21.66 9.31 -24.74
CA GLY A 31 -20.60 10.29 -24.54
C GLY A 31 -20.52 10.72 -23.08
N LEU A 32 -19.45 10.35 -22.38
CA LEU A 32 -19.25 10.73 -20.97
C LEU A 32 -18.43 12.02 -20.82
N ASP A 33 -17.59 12.32 -21.81
CA ASP A 33 -16.74 13.52 -21.85
C ASP A 33 -17.01 14.32 -23.13
N GLU A 34 -16.77 15.64 -23.10
CA GLU A 34 -16.94 16.53 -24.27
C GLU A 34 -16.06 16.12 -25.46
N ASN A 35 -14.98 15.37 -25.20
CA ASN A 35 -14.03 14.90 -26.20
C ASN A 35 -14.28 13.44 -26.64
N ASP A 36 -15.30 12.78 -26.12
CA ASP A 36 -15.62 11.42 -26.57
C ASP A 36 -16.07 11.46 -28.05
N PRO A 37 -15.52 10.56 -28.90
CA PRO A 37 -15.89 10.55 -30.31
C PRO A 37 -17.35 10.14 -30.49
N ASP A 38 -18.08 10.93 -31.29
CA ASP A 38 -19.40 10.52 -31.77
C ASP A 38 -19.23 9.54 -32.94
N PHE A 39 -19.64 8.29 -32.73
CA PHE A 39 -19.53 7.25 -33.74
C PHE A 39 -20.61 7.34 -34.83
N GLY A 40 -21.63 8.20 -34.66
CA GLY A 40 -22.75 8.29 -35.60
C GLY A 40 -23.56 7.00 -35.68
N LEU A 41 -23.77 6.33 -34.54
CA LEU A 41 -24.52 5.07 -34.49
C LEU A 41 -25.98 5.28 -34.87
N PRO A 42 -26.60 4.33 -35.61
CA PRO A 42 -28.00 4.44 -35.99
C PRO A 42 -28.89 4.66 -34.77
N THR A 43 -29.91 5.51 -34.94
CA THR A 43 -30.89 5.83 -33.89
C THR A 43 -32.14 4.97 -33.98
N GLU A 44 -32.48 4.51 -35.19
CA GLU A 44 -33.58 3.59 -35.42
C GLU A 44 -33.15 2.18 -34.99
N LEU A 45 -33.86 1.64 -33.99
CA LEU A 45 -33.59 0.30 -33.47
C LEU A 45 -34.31 -0.75 -34.34
N PRO A 46 -33.72 -1.94 -34.53
CA PRO A 46 -34.40 -3.05 -35.19
C PRO A 46 -35.58 -3.54 -34.33
N ASP A 47 -36.49 -4.29 -34.94
CA ASP A 47 -37.47 -5.06 -34.17
C ASP A 47 -36.72 -6.09 -33.31
N LEU A 48 -36.82 -5.96 -31.99
CA LEU A 48 -36.12 -6.83 -31.04
C LEU A 48 -36.64 -8.28 -31.05
N ALA A 49 -37.78 -8.53 -31.71
CA ALA A 49 -38.32 -9.87 -31.92
C ALA A 49 -37.83 -10.53 -33.23
N ASP A 50 -37.15 -9.79 -34.10
CA ASP A 50 -36.59 -10.28 -35.36
C ASP A 50 -35.07 -10.49 -35.23
N ASP A 51 -34.67 -11.76 -35.08
CA ASP A 51 -33.28 -12.16 -34.90
C ASP A 51 -32.40 -11.77 -36.10
N ASP A 52 -32.91 -11.87 -37.33
CA ASP A 52 -32.16 -11.53 -38.55
C ASP A 52 -31.90 -10.02 -38.62
N ALA A 53 -32.91 -9.21 -38.28
CA ALA A 53 -32.77 -7.75 -38.19
C ALA A 53 -31.79 -7.35 -37.09
N CYS A 54 -31.82 -8.01 -35.93
CA CYS A 54 -30.86 -7.78 -34.85
C CYS A 54 -29.43 -8.14 -35.26
N ASP A 55 -29.22 -9.25 -35.96
CA ASP A 55 -27.90 -9.67 -36.43
C ASP A 55 -27.35 -8.78 -37.56
N GLU A 56 -28.23 -8.25 -38.41
CA GLU A 56 -27.86 -7.21 -39.37
C GLU A 56 -27.40 -5.93 -38.68
N TYR A 57 -28.15 -5.49 -37.67
CA TYR A 57 -27.80 -4.31 -36.89
C TYR A 57 -26.47 -4.50 -36.14
N ARG A 58 -26.21 -5.68 -35.56
CA ARG A 58 -24.91 -6.02 -34.95
C ARG A 58 -23.75 -5.89 -35.96
N ARG A 59 -23.95 -6.40 -37.19
CA ARG A 59 -22.96 -6.26 -38.29
C ARG A 59 -22.74 -4.80 -38.67
N GLU A 60 -23.80 -4.00 -38.69
CA GLU A 60 -23.73 -2.57 -38.96
C GLU A 60 -22.91 -1.84 -37.88
N LEU A 61 -23.20 -2.06 -36.60
CA LEU A 61 -22.45 -1.47 -35.48
C LEU A 61 -20.95 -1.78 -35.59
N ARG A 62 -20.59 -3.05 -35.86
CA ARG A 62 -19.19 -3.44 -36.06
C ARG A 62 -18.55 -2.73 -37.25
N THR A 63 -19.29 -2.61 -38.34
CA THR A 63 -18.82 -1.95 -39.55
C THR A 63 -18.55 -0.47 -39.30
N ILE A 64 -19.43 0.22 -38.59
CA ILE A 64 -19.25 1.63 -38.21
C ILE A 64 -18.03 1.79 -37.32
N LEU A 65 -17.95 1.02 -36.23
CA LEU A 65 -16.84 1.13 -35.26
C LEU A 65 -15.49 0.75 -35.88
N SER A 66 -15.44 -0.17 -36.85
CA SER A 66 -14.19 -0.54 -37.54
C SER A 66 -13.53 0.59 -38.32
N ARG A 67 -14.25 1.70 -38.58
CA ARG A 67 -13.74 2.89 -39.25
C ARG A 67 -12.92 3.80 -38.33
N PHE A 68 -13.10 3.66 -37.02
CA PHE A 68 -12.39 4.42 -36.00
C PHE A 68 -11.08 3.71 -35.62
N ASP A 69 -10.12 4.48 -35.15
CA ASP A 69 -8.87 3.93 -34.67
C ASP A 69 -8.98 3.38 -33.24
N ALA A 70 -7.93 2.71 -32.78
CA ALA A 70 -7.93 2.08 -31.46
C ALA A 70 -7.85 3.08 -30.30
N ASP A 71 -7.42 4.31 -30.56
CA ASP A 71 -7.33 5.37 -29.55
C ASP A 71 -8.70 6.01 -29.34
N ASP A 72 -9.44 6.26 -30.43
CA ASP A 72 -10.84 6.72 -30.42
C ASP A 72 -11.77 5.71 -29.73
N LEU A 73 -11.57 4.40 -29.96
CA LEU A 73 -12.42 3.35 -29.38
C LEU A 73 -12.07 3.02 -27.92
N ARG A 74 -10.94 3.53 -27.41
CA ARG A 74 -10.43 3.17 -26.08
C ARG A 74 -11.39 3.49 -24.93
N PRO A 75 -12.05 4.67 -24.86
CA PRO A 75 -13.03 4.95 -23.80
C PRO A 75 -14.19 3.96 -23.83
N THR A 76 -14.72 3.67 -25.01
CA THR A 76 -15.81 2.70 -25.20
C THR A 76 -15.39 1.29 -24.83
N GLU A 77 -14.17 0.87 -25.16
CA GLU A 77 -13.63 -0.42 -24.75
C GLU A 77 -13.56 -0.55 -23.23
N GLN A 78 -13.13 0.51 -22.53
CA GLN A 78 -13.13 0.53 -21.06
C GLN A 78 -14.55 0.45 -20.48
N ARG A 79 -15.53 1.14 -21.08
CA ARG A 79 -16.95 1.06 -20.67
C ARG A 79 -17.50 -0.36 -20.84
N SER A 80 -17.30 -0.97 -22.01
CA SER A 80 -17.74 -2.33 -22.30
C SER A 80 -17.16 -3.33 -21.31
N ARG A 81 -15.86 -3.21 -20.99
CA ARG A 81 -15.20 -4.06 -19.99
C ARG A 81 -15.85 -3.96 -18.62
N ARG A 82 -16.16 -2.76 -18.15
CA ARG A 82 -16.78 -2.52 -16.83
C ARG A 82 -18.14 -3.21 -16.72
N VAL A 83 -18.98 -3.00 -17.72
CA VAL A 83 -20.32 -3.61 -17.80
C VAL A 83 -20.24 -5.14 -17.83
N LEU A 84 -19.38 -5.70 -18.68
CA LEU A 84 -19.17 -7.15 -18.76
C LEU A 84 -18.66 -7.72 -17.44
N ALA A 85 -17.72 -7.03 -16.77
CA ALA A 85 -17.17 -7.49 -15.49
C ALA A 85 -18.22 -7.57 -14.38
N MET A 86 -19.22 -6.69 -14.39
CA MET A 86 -20.33 -6.70 -13.42
C MET A 86 -21.47 -7.65 -13.79
N ALA A 87 -21.48 -8.18 -15.02
CA ALA A 87 -22.45 -9.19 -15.46
C ALA A 87 -22.02 -10.63 -15.15
N GLU A 88 -20.72 -10.87 -14.86
CA GLU A 88 -20.14 -12.21 -14.77
C GLU A 88 -19.61 -12.58 -13.38
N GLY A 89 -19.66 -13.88 -13.05
CA GLY A 89 -19.08 -14.43 -11.82
C GLY A 89 -19.59 -13.73 -10.56
N LYS A 90 -18.66 -13.26 -9.70
CA LYS A 90 -18.99 -12.50 -8.48
C LYS A 90 -19.42 -11.05 -8.76
N GLY A 91 -19.39 -10.60 -10.02
CA GLY A 91 -19.81 -9.27 -10.43
C GLY A 91 -21.30 -9.07 -10.19
N ILE A 92 -22.13 -9.96 -10.73
CA ILE A 92 -23.59 -9.89 -10.61
C ILE A 92 -24.06 -9.99 -9.16
N ASP A 93 -23.42 -10.86 -8.36
CA ASP A 93 -23.72 -10.95 -6.92
C ASP A 93 -23.44 -9.64 -6.18
N SER A 94 -22.43 -8.89 -6.62
CA SER A 94 -22.08 -7.60 -6.04
C SER A 94 -23.05 -6.51 -6.50
N LEU A 95 -23.44 -6.54 -7.78
CA LEU A 95 -24.44 -5.62 -8.34
C LEU A 95 -25.79 -5.75 -7.63
N THR A 96 -26.34 -6.96 -7.54
CA THR A 96 -27.64 -7.21 -6.89
C THR A 96 -27.61 -6.79 -5.42
N ALA A 97 -26.53 -7.12 -4.69
CA ALA A 97 -26.40 -6.77 -3.28
C ALA A 97 -26.39 -5.25 -3.01
N ILE A 98 -25.88 -4.44 -3.95
CA ILE A 98 -25.89 -2.98 -3.82
C ILE A 98 -27.23 -2.39 -4.30
N VAL A 99 -27.79 -2.95 -5.38
CA VAL A 99 -29.10 -2.56 -5.91
C VAL A 99 -30.19 -2.68 -4.83
N ASP A 100 -30.25 -3.83 -4.15
CA ASP A 100 -31.23 -4.10 -3.08
C ASP A 100 -31.17 -3.10 -1.91
N GLN A 101 -30.07 -2.37 -1.76
CA GLN A 101 -29.85 -1.39 -0.69
C GLN A 101 -30.06 0.06 -1.12
N GLN A 102 -29.97 0.36 -2.42
CA GLN A 102 -29.90 1.73 -2.92
C GLN A 102 -31.07 2.13 -3.82
N LEU A 103 -31.65 1.20 -4.57
CA LEU A 103 -32.71 1.52 -5.52
C LEU A 103 -34.04 1.73 -4.81
N SER A 104 -34.87 2.62 -5.38
CA SER A 104 -36.28 2.72 -5.02
C SER A 104 -37.08 1.50 -5.52
N ASP A 105 -38.28 1.28 -4.99
CA ASP A 105 -39.14 0.15 -5.39
C ASP A 105 -39.42 0.11 -6.91
N ASP A 106 -39.58 1.27 -7.54
CA ASP A 106 -39.81 1.41 -8.99
C ASP A 106 -38.55 1.04 -9.80
N GLU A 107 -37.38 1.51 -9.36
CA GLU A 107 -36.09 1.19 -9.98
C GLU A 107 -35.71 -0.28 -9.80
N GLN A 108 -35.99 -0.84 -8.62
CA GLN A 108 -35.83 -2.27 -8.33
C GLN A 108 -36.69 -3.12 -9.28
N THR A 109 -37.95 -2.73 -9.46
CA THR A 109 -38.85 -3.41 -10.42
C THR A 109 -38.32 -3.32 -11.85
N ALA A 110 -37.77 -2.18 -12.25
CA ALA A 110 -37.16 -2.01 -13.57
C ALA A 110 -35.88 -2.84 -13.75
N PHE A 111 -35.06 -2.95 -12.71
CA PHE A 111 -33.88 -3.82 -12.67
C PHE A 111 -34.26 -5.30 -12.78
N ASP A 112 -35.27 -5.74 -12.04
CA ASP A 112 -35.71 -7.14 -12.02
C ASP A 112 -36.38 -7.58 -13.32
N ARG A 113 -36.95 -6.64 -14.08
CA ARG A 113 -37.48 -6.89 -15.43
C ARG A 113 -36.41 -7.11 -16.49
N GLN A 114 -35.14 -6.82 -16.22
CA GLN A 114 -34.08 -7.07 -17.19
C GLN A 114 -33.88 -8.58 -17.36
N PRO A 115 -33.77 -9.08 -18.61
CA PRO A 115 -33.89 -10.52 -18.91
C PRO A 115 -32.72 -11.37 -18.40
N ASP A 116 -31.52 -10.79 -18.32
CA ASP A 116 -30.29 -11.51 -17.98
C ASP A 116 -29.30 -10.61 -17.20
N PRO A 117 -28.24 -11.19 -16.61
CA PRO A 117 -27.22 -10.44 -15.85
C PRO A 117 -26.53 -9.32 -16.63
N LEU A 118 -26.33 -9.47 -17.95
CA LEU A 118 -25.68 -8.46 -18.78
C LEU A 118 -26.62 -7.27 -18.99
N CYS A 119 -27.88 -7.52 -19.28
CA CYS A 119 -28.92 -6.49 -19.35
C CYS A 119 -29.10 -5.77 -18.00
N LYS A 120 -29.04 -6.49 -16.86
CA LYS A 120 -29.04 -5.89 -15.52
C LYS A 120 -27.86 -4.93 -15.32
N SER A 121 -26.66 -5.39 -15.66
CA SER A 121 -25.42 -4.59 -15.58
C SER A 121 -25.46 -3.34 -16.46
N ILE A 122 -25.90 -3.48 -17.73
CA ILE A 122 -26.06 -2.35 -18.64
C ILE A 122 -27.12 -1.37 -18.11
N TRP A 123 -28.26 -1.87 -17.66
CA TRP A 123 -29.34 -1.04 -17.15
C TRP A 123 -28.89 -0.21 -15.95
N THR A 124 -28.21 -0.80 -14.96
CA THR A 124 -27.68 -0.06 -13.81
C THR A 124 -26.62 0.95 -14.26
N PHE A 125 -25.74 0.58 -15.21
CA PHE A 125 -24.72 1.49 -15.76
C PHE A 125 -25.33 2.74 -16.40
N LEU A 126 -26.43 2.59 -17.14
CA LEU A 126 -27.09 3.66 -17.88
C LEU A 126 -28.05 4.51 -17.04
N ASN A 127 -28.77 3.90 -16.09
CA ASN A 127 -29.85 4.58 -15.37
C ASN A 127 -29.43 5.03 -13.97
N THR A 128 -28.58 4.27 -13.28
CA THR A 128 -28.18 4.52 -11.89
C THR A 128 -26.66 4.43 -11.73
N ARG A 129 -25.98 5.35 -12.42
CA ARG A 129 -24.52 5.36 -12.56
C ARG A 129 -23.75 5.23 -11.24
N GLN A 130 -24.18 5.97 -10.21
CA GLN A 130 -23.55 5.95 -8.90
C GLN A 130 -23.65 4.57 -8.23
N THR A 131 -24.81 3.91 -8.36
CA THR A 131 -25.05 2.55 -7.85
C THR A 131 -24.19 1.53 -8.57
N PHE A 132 -24.01 1.66 -9.88
CA PHE A 132 -23.08 0.84 -10.64
C PHE A 132 -21.63 0.97 -10.13
N GLU A 133 -21.17 2.20 -9.91
CA GLU A 133 -19.82 2.48 -9.40
C GLU A 133 -19.62 1.97 -7.96
N ASP A 134 -20.64 2.07 -7.11
CA ASP A 134 -20.61 1.51 -5.75
C ASP A 134 -20.54 -0.02 -5.78
N ALA A 135 -21.26 -0.66 -6.71
CA ALA A 135 -21.18 -2.11 -6.93
C ALA A 135 -19.80 -2.55 -7.45
N GLU A 136 -19.16 -1.77 -8.32
CA GLU A 136 -17.77 -2.01 -8.73
C GLU A 136 -16.82 -1.93 -7.53
N SER A 137 -16.92 -0.87 -6.72
CA SER A 137 -16.13 -0.70 -5.49
C SER A 137 -16.31 -1.90 -4.55
N PHE A 138 -17.53 -2.40 -4.38
CA PHE A 138 -17.82 -3.58 -3.58
C PHE A 138 -17.21 -4.86 -4.17
N HIS A 139 -17.33 -5.05 -5.48
CA HIS A 139 -16.74 -6.18 -6.19
C HIS A 139 -15.20 -6.21 -6.02
N PHE A 140 -14.54 -5.05 -6.12
CA PHE A 140 -13.11 -4.93 -5.90
C PHE A 140 -12.72 -5.13 -4.43
N ALA A 141 -13.50 -4.62 -3.48
CA ALA A 141 -13.28 -4.80 -2.04
C ALA A 141 -13.20 -6.28 -1.64
N ARG A 142 -14.08 -7.12 -2.20
CA ARG A 142 -14.03 -8.58 -2.01
C ARG A 142 -12.71 -9.17 -2.53
N LYS A 143 -12.29 -8.80 -3.74
CA LYS A 143 -10.99 -9.24 -4.29
C LYS A 143 -9.83 -8.76 -3.41
N PHE A 144 -9.87 -7.55 -2.87
CA PHE A 144 -8.80 -7.02 -2.03
C PHE A 144 -8.59 -7.80 -0.72
N ARG A 145 -9.67 -8.20 -0.05
CA ARG A 145 -9.61 -9.07 1.16
C ARG A 145 -8.87 -10.39 0.88
N ASP A 146 -9.00 -10.92 -0.34
CA ASP A 146 -8.36 -12.17 -0.75
C ASP A 146 -6.85 -12.01 -1.07
N TYR A 147 -6.41 -10.84 -1.56
CA TYR A 147 -5.03 -10.63 -2.05
C TYR A 147 -4.07 -9.91 -1.08
N GLY A 148 -4.58 -9.21 -0.06
CA GLY A 148 -3.77 -8.65 1.04
C GLY A 148 -2.78 -7.53 0.70
N LYS A 149 -2.86 -6.92 -0.49
CA LYS A 149 -2.09 -5.71 -0.88
C LYS A 149 -2.88 -4.43 -0.54
N LEU A 150 -2.19 -3.34 -0.20
CA LEU A 150 -2.77 -2.00 0.12
C LEU A 150 -3.70 -1.94 1.34
N TYR A 151 -3.50 -2.87 2.29
CA TYR A 151 -4.45 -3.17 3.35
C TYR A 151 -3.84 -2.94 4.75
N ASP A 152 -4.53 -2.12 5.55
CA ASP A 152 -4.29 -1.98 6.99
C ASP A 152 -5.53 -2.42 7.78
N ALA A 153 -5.31 -3.04 8.93
CA ALA A 153 -6.37 -3.49 9.82
C ALA A 153 -6.14 -2.91 11.22
N TYR A 154 -7.15 -2.25 11.74
CA TYR A 154 -7.16 -1.55 13.01
C TYR A 154 -8.17 -2.21 13.94
N GLU A 155 -7.82 -2.34 15.21
CA GLU A 155 -8.74 -2.83 16.22
C GLU A 155 -9.38 -1.68 17.00
N VAL A 156 -10.65 -1.87 17.35
CA VAL A 156 -11.48 -0.90 18.06
C VAL A 156 -11.80 -1.42 19.46
N GLU A 157 -11.40 -0.67 20.48
CA GLU A 157 -11.69 -1.01 21.88
C GLU A 157 -13.02 -0.39 22.33
N LEU A 158 -14.13 -1.01 21.93
CA LEU A 158 -15.44 -0.57 22.40
C LEU A 158 -15.77 -1.14 23.79
N LYS A 159 -16.18 -0.26 24.72
CA LYS A 159 -16.64 -0.67 26.07
C LYS A 159 -17.84 -1.63 26.01
N LYS A 160 -18.65 -1.57 24.95
CA LYS A 160 -19.75 -2.51 24.65
C LYS A 160 -19.68 -2.93 23.18
N ALA A 161 -20.13 -4.15 22.86
CA ALA A 161 -20.34 -4.52 21.47
C ALA A 161 -21.50 -3.67 20.94
N VAL A 162 -21.23 -2.76 20.00
CA VAL A 162 -22.25 -1.94 19.37
C VAL A 162 -22.71 -2.68 18.12
N ALA A 163 -24.00 -2.99 18.04
CA ALA A 163 -24.61 -3.35 16.77
C ALA A 163 -24.53 -2.09 15.89
N PHE A 164 -23.75 -2.16 14.82
CA PHE A 164 -23.50 -1.05 13.91
C PHE A 164 -23.93 -1.48 12.51
N ASN A 165 -24.73 -0.65 11.86
CA ASN A 165 -25.21 -0.82 10.49
C ASN A 165 -24.99 0.47 9.69
N SER A 166 -25.11 0.38 8.37
CA SER A 166 -24.90 1.51 7.46
C SER A 166 -25.86 2.68 7.73
N THR A 167 -27.11 2.41 8.08
CA THR A 167 -28.17 3.42 8.28
C THR A 167 -27.95 4.31 9.50
N GLY A 168 -27.17 3.86 10.48
CA GLY A 168 -26.84 4.63 11.68
C GLY A 168 -25.70 5.65 11.50
N LEU A 169 -25.08 5.71 10.32
CA LEU A 169 -23.92 6.58 10.06
C LEU A 169 -24.32 7.94 9.48
N ASP A 170 -23.83 9.03 10.07
CA ASP A 170 -23.86 10.35 9.43
C ASP A 170 -22.71 10.46 8.40
N GLU A 171 -23.01 10.07 7.15
CA GLU A 171 -22.08 10.14 6.02
C GLU A 171 -21.51 11.55 5.82
N ALA A 172 -22.31 12.59 6.03
CA ALA A 172 -21.90 13.98 5.80
C ALA A 172 -20.96 14.50 6.90
N ALA A 173 -21.21 14.14 8.16
CA ALA A 173 -20.30 14.45 9.26
C ALA A 173 -18.95 13.75 9.07
N LEU A 174 -18.98 12.46 8.74
CA LEU A 174 -17.76 11.69 8.50
C LEU A 174 -16.97 12.25 7.30
N ALA A 175 -17.65 12.61 6.20
CA ALA A 175 -17.03 13.25 5.04
C ALA A 175 -16.32 14.58 5.39
N ARG A 176 -16.96 15.45 6.17
CA ARG A 176 -16.34 16.72 6.63
C ARG A 176 -15.10 16.45 7.48
N LYS A 177 -15.16 15.45 8.36
CA LYS A 177 -14.03 15.09 9.21
C LYS A 177 -12.85 14.54 8.42
N ILE A 178 -13.10 13.58 7.53
CA ILE A 178 -12.06 13.01 6.66
C ILE A 178 -11.42 14.12 5.81
N THR A 179 -12.24 15.02 5.25
CA THR A 179 -11.76 16.20 4.50
C THR A 179 -10.80 17.05 5.33
N SER A 180 -11.14 17.32 6.59
CA SER A 180 -10.30 18.10 7.50
C SER A 180 -9.00 17.37 7.86
N VAL A 181 -9.10 16.10 8.28
CA VAL A 181 -7.95 15.28 8.73
C VAL A 181 -6.94 15.08 7.60
N LEU A 182 -7.42 14.83 6.38
CA LEU A 182 -6.58 14.64 5.20
C LEU A 182 -6.21 15.97 4.50
N GLN A 183 -6.66 17.11 5.03
CA GLN A 183 -6.42 18.45 4.47
C GLN A 183 -6.77 18.55 2.97
N LEU A 184 -7.88 17.91 2.58
CA LEU A 184 -8.32 17.87 1.19
C LEU A 184 -8.83 19.25 0.74
N LYS A 185 -8.56 19.59 -0.52
CA LYS A 185 -9.02 20.88 -1.11
C LYS A 185 -10.50 20.86 -1.50
N THR A 186 -11.06 19.69 -1.70
CA THR A 186 -12.47 19.46 -2.01
C THR A 186 -13.03 18.48 -1.00
N VAL A 187 -14.28 18.67 -0.61
CA VAL A 187 -14.97 17.75 0.30
C VAL A 187 -15.02 16.37 -0.35
N CYS A 188 -14.63 15.34 0.40
CA CYS A 188 -14.77 13.95 -0.05
C CYS A 188 -16.23 13.49 0.06
N THR A 189 -16.61 12.47 -0.69
CA THR A 189 -17.89 11.77 -0.49
C THR A 189 -17.66 10.49 0.31
N VAL A 190 -18.64 10.13 1.13
CA VAL A 190 -18.65 8.89 1.91
C VAL A 190 -19.98 8.21 1.63
N LYS A 191 -19.94 6.91 1.33
CA LYS A 191 -21.13 6.08 1.19
C LYS A 191 -21.02 4.85 2.07
N ALA A 192 -22.02 4.57 2.89
CA ALA A 192 -22.10 3.39 3.74
C ALA A 192 -23.01 2.31 3.14
N LEU A 193 -22.60 1.05 3.27
CA LEU A 193 -23.26 -0.12 2.73
C LEU A 193 -23.17 -1.27 3.73
N ASP A 194 -24.28 -1.98 3.95
CA ASP A 194 -24.26 -3.19 4.76
C ASP A 194 -23.79 -4.37 3.91
N LEU A 195 -22.83 -5.13 4.46
CA LEU A 195 -22.33 -6.35 3.82
C LEU A 195 -22.94 -7.57 4.51
N PRO A 196 -23.73 -8.39 3.79
CA PRO A 196 -24.30 -9.60 4.37
C PRO A 196 -23.20 -10.61 4.73
N ALA A 197 -23.49 -11.46 5.72
CA ALA A 197 -22.59 -12.54 6.09
C ALA A 197 -22.46 -13.57 4.94
N THR A 198 -21.26 -14.09 4.77
CA THR A 198 -20.94 -15.22 3.86
C THR A 198 -20.19 -16.29 4.63
N ASP A 199 -19.99 -17.46 4.03
CA ASP A 199 -19.20 -18.54 4.63
C ASP A 199 -17.77 -18.12 4.99
N ALA A 200 -17.21 -17.17 4.23
CA ALA A 200 -15.84 -16.69 4.42
C ALA A 200 -15.74 -15.45 5.33
N HIS A 201 -16.79 -14.61 5.37
CA HIS A 201 -16.75 -13.32 6.06
C HIS A 201 -18.03 -13.06 6.87
N PRO A 202 -17.91 -12.64 8.14
CA PRO A 202 -19.08 -12.23 8.93
C PRO A 202 -19.71 -10.95 8.38
N GLN A 203 -20.94 -10.69 8.81
CA GLN A 203 -21.64 -9.44 8.54
C GLN A 203 -20.76 -8.24 8.90
N SER A 204 -20.67 -7.27 7.99
CA SER A 204 -19.78 -6.12 8.08
C SER A 204 -20.47 -4.86 7.55
N VAL A 205 -19.92 -3.68 7.80
CA VAL A 205 -20.31 -2.43 7.13
C VAL A 205 -19.15 -1.93 6.29
N MET A 206 -19.40 -1.62 5.03
CA MET A 206 -18.43 -1.05 4.10
C MET A 206 -18.67 0.44 3.91
N LEU A 207 -17.60 1.22 3.90
CA LEU A 207 -17.60 2.61 3.46
C LEU A 207 -16.79 2.75 2.18
N ILE A 208 -17.34 3.49 1.23
CA ILE A 208 -16.62 3.96 0.04
C ILE A 208 -16.35 5.44 0.22
N VAL A 209 -15.08 5.82 0.22
CA VAL A 209 -14.63 7.22 0.38
C VAL A 209 -13.98 7.67 -0.91
N ARG A 210 -14.63 8.61 -1.63
CA ARG A 210 -14.09 9.16 -2.88
C ARG A 210 -13.60 10.59 -2.67
N HIS A 211 -12.40 10.88 -3.14
CA HIS A 211 -11.81 12.21 -3.02
C HIS A 211 -10.92 12.58 -4.20
N GLY A 212 -10.80 13.88 -4.47
CA GLY A 212 -9.85 14.37 -5.46
C GLY A 212 -8.42 14.24 -4.96
N GLY A 213 -7.53 13.77 -5.84
CA GLY A 213 -6.09 13.85 -5.66
C GLY A 213 -5.54 15.29 -5.75
N PRO A 214 -4.20 15.45 -5.74
CA PRO A 214 -3.58 16.74 -6.00
C PRO A 214 -4.04 17.32 -7.35
N LEU A 215 -4.02 18.64 -7.49
CA LEU A 215 -4.39 19.28 -8.75
C LEU A 215 -3.32 18.94 -9.77
N SER A 216 -3.72 18.19 -10.79
CA SER A 216 -2.89 17.80 -11.92
C SER A 216 -3.27 18.63 -13.13
N SER A 217 -2.37 18.65 -14.12
CA SER A 217 -2.67 19.26 -15.40
C SER A 217 -2.09 18.41 -16.52
N VAL A 218 -2.86 18.28 -17.60
CA VAL A 218 -2.36 17.74 -18.87
C VAL A 218 -2.38 18.86 -19.91
N HIS A 219 -1.36 18.87 -20.76
CA HIS A 219 -1.36 19.73 -21.93
C HIS A 219 -2.20 19.07 -23.00
N ASP A 220 -3.24 19.76 -23.40
CA ASP A 220 -4.13 19.33 -24.46
C ASP A 220 -3.71 20.02 -25.77
N HIS A 221 -3.59 19.24 -26.83
CA HIS A 221 -3.30 19.78 -28.15
C HIS A 221 -4.63 19.95 -28.88
N ARG A 222 -5.06 21.20 -29.04
CA ARG A 222 -6.30 21.51 -29.72
C ARG A 222 -6.12 21.39 -31.22
N ASP A 223 -7.21 21.11 -31.93
CA ASP A 223 -7.24 20.99 -33.39
C ASP A 223 -6.78 22.26 -34.12
N ASP A 224 -6.87 23.43 -33.46
CA ASP A 224 -6.35 24.71 -33.98
C ASP A 224 -4.82 24.88 -33.83
N GLY A 225 -4.14 23.83 -33.39
CA GLY A 225 -2.68 23.79 -33.18
C GLY A 225 -2.22 24.48 -31.89
N ARG A 226 -3.13 25.06 -31.10
CA ARG A 226 -2.79 25.68 -29.82
C ARG A 226 -2.67 24.64 -28.71
N ARG A 227 -1.91 24.99 -27.68
CA ARG A 227 -1.79 24.19 -26.46
C ARG A 227 -2.75 24.73 -25.40
N GLY A 228 -3.75 23.95 -25.05
CA GLY A 228 -4.57 24.14 -23.86
C GLY A 228 -3.90 23.49 -22.66
N THR A 229 -4.20 23.95 -21.45
CA THR A 229 -3.88 23.21 -20.23
C THR A 229 -5.19 22.86 -19.55
N ILE A 230 -5.46 21.56 -19.42
CA ILE A 230 -6.62 21.04 -18.70
C ILE A 230 -6.18 20.76 -17.28
N TYR A 231 -6.76 21.45 -16.31
CA TYR A 231 -6.55 21.21 -14.90
C TYR A 231 -7.62 20.24 -14.38
N TYR A 232 -7.20 19.17 -13.72
CA TYR A 232 -8.11 18.17 -13.16
C TYR A 232 -7.56 17.61 -11.85
N ARG A 233 -8.41 16.98 -11.04
CA ARG A 233 -7.99 16.22 -9.86
C ARG A 233 -8.23 14.75 -10.15
N PRO A 234 -7.19 13.89 -10.12
CA PRO A 234 -7.39 12.45 -10.29
C PRO A 234 -8.38 11.92 -9.25
N PRO A 235 -9.36 11.08 -9.63
CA PRO A 235 -10.25 10.45 -8.66
C PRO A 235 -9.46 9.43 -7.85
N ASN A 236 -9.47 9.58 -6.53
CA ASN A 236 -8.98 8.59 -5.58
C ASN A 236 -10.14 7.97 -4.83
N GLU A 237 -10.03 6.68 -4.55
CA GLU A 237 -10.99 5.93 -3.76
C GLU A 237 -10.27 5.18 -2.64
N ALA A 238 -10.92 5.14 -1.48
CA ALA A 238 -10.54 4.32 -0.35
C ALA A 238 -11.76 3.54 0.14
N THR A 239 -11.56 2.27 0.44
CA THR A 239 -12.61 1.39 0.98
C THR A 239 -12.29 1.07 2.42
N LEU A 240 -13.23 1.33 3.33
CA LEU A 240 -13.16 0.88 4.72
C LEU A 240 -14.17 -0.24 4.92
N ILE A 241 -13.83 -1.27 5.68
CA ILE A 241 -14.77 -2.30 6.10
C ILE A 241 -14.66 -2.50 7.61
N TYR A 242 -15.75 -2.25 8.32
CA TYR A 242 -15.87 -2.51 9.74
C TYR A 242 -16.60 -3.82 9.98
N THR A 243 -15.99 -4.73 10.74
CA THR A 243 -16.57 -6.00 11.14
C THR A 243 -16.93 -5.95 12.64
N PRO A 244 -18.21 -5.75 13.03
CA PRO A 244 -18.60 -5.55 14.42
C PRO A 244 -18.26 -6.74 15.33
N SER A 245 -18.45 -7.98 14.85
CA SER A 245 -18.15 -9.21 15.60
C SER A 245 -16.67 -9.33 15.96
N HIS A 246 -15.79 -8.80 15.11
CA HIS A 246 -14.34 -8.78 15.32
C HIS A 246 -13.84 -7.44 15.91
N ARG A 247 -14.71 -6.41 15.97
CA ARG A 247 -14.34 -5.02 16.32
C ARG A 247 -13.12 -4.53 15.53
N GLN A 248 -13.12 -4.84 14.24
CA GLN A 248 -11.99 -4.65 13.35
C GLN A 248 -12.40 -3.71 12.22
N ILE A 249 -11.60 -2.67 11.99
CA ILE A 249 -11.68 -1.78 10.84
C ILE A 249 -10.58 -2.20 9.87
N GLU A 250 -10.93 -2.49 8.65
CA GLU A 250 -10.01 -2.77 7.55
C GLU A 250 -10.06 -1.60 6.58
N VAL A 251 -8.93 -1.08 6.11
CA VAL A 251 -8.92 0.00 5.12
C VAL A 251 -8.02 -0.37 3.95
N CYS A 252 -8.55 -0.21 2.75
CA CYS A 252 -7.85 -0.34 1.48
C CYS A 252 -7.74 1.05 0.83
N ALA A 253 -6.51 1.55 0.69
CA ALA A 253 -6.23 2.78 -0.05
C ALA A 253 -4.76 2.82 -0.47
N ASN A 254 -4.45 3.62 -1.50
CA ASN A 254 -3.08 3.77 -2.00
C ASN A 254 -2.14 4.49 -1.01
N SER A 255 -2.66 5.42 -0.20
CA SER A 255 -1.86 6.16 0.79
C SER A 255 -2.13 5.66 2.21
N PRO A 256 -1.08 5.29 2.97
CA PRO A 256 -1.20 5.00 4.38
C PRO A 256 -1.78 6.14 5.24
N VAL A 257 -1.39 7.39 4.98
CA VAL A 257 -2.00 8.56 5.65
C VAL A 257 -3.51 8.60 5.39
N VAL A 258 -3.95 8.30 4.16
CA VAL A 258 -5.38 8.15 3.84
C VAL A 258 -6.01 7.01 4.64
N ARG A 259 -5.36 5.83 4.72
CA ARG A 259 -5.89 4.68 5.48
C ARG A 259 -6.05 5.00 6.96
N GLN A 260 -5.05 5.63 7.58
CA GLN A 260 -5.10 6.01 8.99
C GLN A 260 -6.11 7.13 9.24
N GLY A 261 -6.13 8.17 8.40
CA GLY A 261 -7.06 9.28 8.54
C GLY A 261 -8.52 8.85 8.41
N ILE A 262 -8.83 7.94 7.48
CA ILE A 262 -10.16 7.37 7.32
C ILE A 262 -10.51 6.46 8.51
N ALA A 263 -9.62 5.55 8.91
CA ALA A 263 -9.86 4.66 10.04
C ALA A 263 -10.11 5.44 11.34
N GLY A 264 -9.26 6.43 11.64
CA GLY A 264 -9.40 7.30 12.81
C GLY A 264 -10.68 8.11 12.78
N SER A 265 -10.99 8.75 11.65
CA SER A 265 -12.23 9.53 11.49
C SER A 265 -13.47 8.67 11.71
N PHE A 266 -13.48 7.44 11.17
CA PHE A 266 -14.57 6.49 11.36
C PHE A 266 -14.66 6.03 12.82
N ALA A 267 -13.56 5.67 13.46
CA ALA A 267 -13.56 5.24 14.86
C ALA A 267 -14.10 6.32 15.81
N GLU A 268 -13.77 7.59 15.55
CA GLU A 268 -14.28 8.72 16.33
C GLU A 268 -15.75 9.02 16.04
N GLU A 269 -16.15 9.24 14.78
CA GLU A 269 -17.53 9.66 14.45
C GLU A 269 -18.54 8.53 14.52
N ALA A 270 -18.19 7.35 14.01
CA ALA A 270 -19.12 6.25 13.90
C ALA A 270 -19.18 5.38 15.15
N LEU A 271 -18.04 5.22 15.84
CA LEU A 271 -17.91 4.30 16.97
C LEU A 271 -17.72 5.01 18.33
N GLY A 272 -17.58 6.34 18.35
CA GLY A 272 -17.41 7.13 19.57
C GLY A 272 -16.12 6.84 20.33
N GLN A 273 -15.10 6.28 19.66
CA GLN A 273 -13.79 6.06 20.26
C GLN A 273 -12.99 7.36 20.25
N ASP A 274 -12.48 7.78 21.41
CA ASP A 274 -11.51 8.86 21.47
C ASP A 274 -10.14 8.34 21.00
N VAL A 275 -9.82 8.54 19.72
CA VAL A 275 -8.57 8.07 19.12
C VAL A 275 -7.37 8.85 19.66
N SER A 276 -7.56 10.06 20.19
CA SER A 276 -6.49 10.86 20.82
C SER A 276 -6.01 10.25 22.15
N GLN A 277 -6.93 9.68 22.93
CA GLN A 277 -6.62 8.99 24.18
C GLN A 277 -6.28 7.50 23.98
N LYS A 278 -6.88 6.89 22.94
CA LYS A 278 -6.68 5.49 22.59
C LYS A 278 -6.45 5.34 21.08
N PRO A 279 -5.20 5.44 20.62
CA PRO A 279 -4.86 5.26 19.22
C PRO A 279 -5.35 3.91 18.70
N LEU A 280 -5.79 3.87 17.44
CA LEU A 280 -6.16 2.63 16.77
C LEU A 280 -4.94 1.69 16.75
N THR A 281 -5.07 0.53 17.41
CA THR A 281 -3.95 -0.40 17.53
C THR A 281 -3.91 -1.33 16.32
N TRP A 282 -2.82 -1.24 15.56
CA TRP A 282 -2.46 -2.27 14.60
C TRP A 282 -1.78 -3.40 15.40
N LYS A 283 -2.51 -4.47 15.73
CA LYS A 283 -1.92 -5.62 16.44
C LYS A 283 -1.10 -6.46 15.46
N ARG A 284 0.23 -6.45 15.61
CA ARG A 284 1.14 -7.34 14.88
C ARG A 284 1.62 -8.44 15.83
N TYR A 285 1.55 -9.68 15.37
CA TYR A 285 2.04 -10.82 16.13
C TYR A 285 3.47 -11.19 15.72
N ASN A 286 4.41 -11.06 16.65
CA ASN A 286 5.80 -11.45 16.49
C ASN A 286 6.00 -12.92 16.88
N LEU A 287 5.91 -13.80 15.89
CA LEU A 287 6.17 -15.23 16.09
C LEU A 287 7.66 -15.60 15.99
N SER A 288 8.56 -14.68 15.65
CA SER A 288 9.99 -15.00 15.47
C SER A 288 10.67 -15.39 16.78
N ARG A 289 10.14 -14.96 17.95
CA ARG A 289 10.66 -15.35 19.28
C ARG A 289 10.79 -16.86 19.44
N PHE A 290 9.87 -17.60 18.81
CA PHE A 290 9.79 -19.07 18.90
C PHE A 290 10.91 -19.79 18.15
N ARG A 291 11.75 -19.07 17.39
CA ARG A 291 12.99 -19.63 16.81
C ARG A 291 14.01 -19.98 17.89
N ASN A 292 14.02 -19.21 18.98
CA ASN A 292 14.99 -19.37 20.06
C ASN A 292 14.45 -20.27 21.17
N SER A 293 13.17 -20.14 21.51
CA SER A 293 12.54 -20.96 22.55
C SER A 293 11.00 -20.93 22.46
N PHE A 294 10.37 -22.07 22.75
CA PHE A 294 8.93 -22.20 22.99
C PHE A 294 8.52 -21.93 24.44
N ARG A 295 9.46 -21.61 25.33
CA ARG A 295 9.15 -21.29 26.72
C ARG A 295 8.42 -19.95 26.85
N LEU A 296 7.46 -19.95 27.78
CA LEU A 296 6.66 -18.80 28.18
C LEU A 296 6.84 -18.61 29.68
N ASN A 297 7.20 -17.40 30.11
CA ASN A 297 7.20 -17.03 31.53
C ASN A 297 5.76 -16.91 32.04
N LEU A 298 5.60 -16.95 33.37
CA LEU A 298 4.32 -16.79 34.06
C LEU A 298 4.25 -15.36 34.64
N PRO A 299 3.77 -14.36 33.87
CA PRO A 299 3.71 -12.99 34.36
C PRO A 299 2.65 -12.81 35.45
N ARG A 300 2.86 -11.80 36.28
CA ARG A 300 1.84 -11.32 37.22
C ARG A 300 0.87 -10.41 36.50
N ILE A 301 -0.38 -10.84 36.42
CA ILE A 301 -1.48 -10.05 35.82
C ILE A 301 -2.51 -9.81 36.92
N SER A 302 -2.95 -8.56 37.08
CA SER A 302 -3.99 -8.20 38.06
C SER A 302 -5.23 -9.08 37.89
N ASP A 303 -5.79 -9.54 39.00
CA ASP A 303 -7.00 -10.38 39.08
C ASP A 303 -6.85 -11.83 38.56
N TYR A 304 -5.63 -12.25 38.20
CA TYR A 304 -5.36 -13.60 37.73
C TYR A 304 -4.13 -14.22 38.39
N GLU A 305 -4.22 -15.51 38.68
CA GLU A 305 -3.08 -16.35 39.04
C GLU A 305 -2.81 -17.32 37.88
N ILE A 306 -1.67 -17.16 37.21
CA ILE A 306 -1.28 -18.02 36.09
C ILE A 306 -0.54 -19.23 36.64
N LEU A 307 -1.12 -20.42 36.46
CA LEU A 307 -0.61 -21.68 36.99
C LEU A 307 0.38 -22.33 36.01
N ASP A 308 0.06 -22.28 34.71
CA ASP A 308 0.89 -22.88 33.66
C ASP A 308 0.67 -22.18 32.31
N ALA A 309 1.69 -22.15 31.46
CA ALA A 309 1.62 -21.61 30.10
C ALA A 309 2.56 -22.38 29.16
N ARG A 310 2.01 -23.03 28.14
CA ARG A 310 2.77 -23.91 27.24
C ARG A 310 2.39 -23.72 25.79
N VAL A 311 3.38 -23.83 24.91
CA VAL A 311 3.16 -23.96 23.46
C VAL A 311 2.86 -25.42 23.15
N LEU A 312 1.69 -25.68 22.57
CA LEU A 312 1.22 -27.02 22.22
C LEU A 312 1.27 -27.29 20.71
N GLU A 313 1.30 -26.23 19.89
CA GLU A 313 1.32 -26.32 18.44
C GLU A 313 2.35 -25.35 17.86
N ALA A 314 3.17 -25.81 16.91
CA ALA A 314 4.06 -24.98 16.13
C ALA A 314 4.04 -25.40 14.65
N GLU A 315 3.64 -24.47 13.78
CA GLU A 315 3.61 -24.67 12.31
C GLU A 315 4.63 -23.77 11.64
N ILE A 316 5.38 -24.34 10.69
CA ILE A 316 6.26 -23.60 9.77
C ILE A 316 5.91 -23.96 8.33
N ARG A 317 6.37 -23.13 7.41
CA ARG A 317 6.23 -23.37 5.97
C ARG A 317 7.52 -23.90 5.37
N LEU A 318 7.39 -24.79 4.40
CA LEU A 318 8.50 -25.46 3.73
C LEU A 318 8.62 -24.94 2.28
N GLY A 319 9.12 -23.71 2.14
CA GLY A 319 9.24 -23.03 0.85
C GLY A 319 7.91 -22.51 0.31
N GLU A 320 7.22 -23.31 -0.51
CA GLU A 320 5.94 -22.94 -1.14
C GLU A 320 4.80 -22.73 -0.12
N TRP A 321 3.87 -21.83 -0.43
CA TRP A 321 2.76 -21.42 0.45
C TRP A 321 1.87 -22.60 0.93
N GLY A 322 1.76 -23.66 0.11
CA GLY A 322 0.94 -24.84 0.40
C GLY A 322 1.61 -25.94 1.22
N ARG A 323 2.94 -25.90 1.40
CA ARG A 323 3.69 -26.96 2.12
C ARG A 323 3.96 -26.52 3.55
N LYS A 324 3.49 -27.32 4.50
CA LYS A 324 3.53 -27.00 5.93
C LYS A 324 4.06 -28.17 6.74
N LEU A 325 4.81 -27.86 7.80
CA LEU A 325 5.15 -28.80 8.86
C LEU A 325 4.52 -28.30 10.16
N LEU A 326 3.67 -29.12 10.75
CA LEU A 326 3.02 -28.85 12.04
C LEU A 326 3.53 -29.88 13.06
N LEU A 327 4.07 -29.40 14.18
CA LEU A 327 4.29 -30.20 15.37
C LEU A 327 3.21 -29.87 16.39
N LYS A 328 2.54 -30.90 16.91
CA LYS A 328 1.53 -30.80 17.95
C LYS A 328 1.85 -31.79 19.06
N VAL A 329 1.78 -31.35 20.31
CA VAL A 329 2.10 -32.15 21.50
C VAL A 329 0.93 -32.18 22.48
N LYS A 330 0.99 -33.07 23.47
CA LYS A 330 0.01 -33.10 24.56
C LYS A 330 0.28 -32.00 25.58
N ALA A 331 -0.68 -31.73 26.45
CA ALA A 331 -0.58 -30.65 27.44
C ALA A 331 0.55 -30.87 28.47
N ASP A 332 0.89 -32.13 28.75
CA ASP A 332 1.94 -32.56 29.67
C ASP A 332 3.33 -32.57 29.04
N ASP A 333 3.43 -32.56 27.71
CA ASP A 333 4.68 -32.58 26.97
C ASP A 333 5.39 -31.21 26.97
N ASP A 334 6.71 -31.24 26.78
CA ASP A 334 7.53 -30.09 26.41
C ASP A 334 7.81 -30.14 24.90
N ILE A 335 7.22 -29.22 24.14
CA ILE A 335 7.35 -29.18 22.67
C ILE A 335 8.82 -29.04 22.21
N GLU A 336 9.69 -28.40 23.00
CA GLU A 336 11.13 -28.32 22.69
C GLU A 336 11.78 -29.69 22.77
N GLN A 337 11.52 -30.44 23.84
CA GLN A 337 12.08 -31.78 24.04
C GLN A 337 11.58 -32.77 22.98
N VAL A 338 10.29 -32.69 22.63
CA VAL A 338 9.72 -33.49 21.54
C VAL A 338 10.37 -33.12 20.21
N ALA A 339 10.48 -31.83 19.89
CA ALA A 339 11.13 -31.38 18.65
C ALA A 339 12.59 -31.86 18.57
N ASP A 340 13.37 -31.71 19.64
CA ASP A 340 14.78 -32.10 19.67
C ASP A 340 14.95 -33.63 19.62
N GLY A 341 14.08 -34.39 20.29
CA GLY A 341 14.12 -35.86 20.31
C GLY A 341 13.82 -36.50 18.95
N TYR A 342 12.83 -35.98 18.22
CA TYR A 342 12.36 -36.57 16.96
C TYR A 342 12.95 -35.93 15.70
N LEU A 343 13.26 -34.63 15.71
CA LEU A 343 13.85 -33.94 14.55
C LEU A 343 15.39 -33.98 14.56
N LYS A 344 16.01 -34.29 15.70
CA LYS A 344 17.47 -34.45 15.92
C LYS A 344 18.29 -33.31 15.25
N PRO A 345 19.55 -33.44 14.74
CA PRO A 345 20.38 -32.26 14.41
C PRO A 345 19.83 -31.36 13.27
N LEU A 346 18.71 -31.75 12.68
CA LEU A 346 17.98 -31.05 11.63
C LEU A 346 16.68 -30.41 12.13
N ASN A 347 16.54 -30.11 13.44
CA ASN A 347 15.37 -29.40 13.98
C ASN A 347 15.10 -28.10 13.18
N ILE A 348 14.15 -28.22 12.25
CA ILE A 348 13.87 -27.22 11.22
C ILE A 348 13.15 -26.00 11.80
N PHE A 349 12.52 -26.13 12.97
CA PHE A 349 11.91 -24.99 13.67
C PHE A 349 12.95 -23.92 14.05
N ARG A 350 14.18 -24.32 14.37
CA ARG A 350 15.28 -23.38 14.66
C ARG A 350 15.81 -22.67 13.41
N ARG A 351 15.57 -23.24 12.22
CA ARG A 351 16.00 -22.71 10.91
C ARG A 351 14.84 -22.14 10.10
N ALA A 352 13.62 -22.15 10.64
CA ALA A 352 12.44 -21.80 9.88
C ALA A 352 12.43 -20.31 9.52
N ASP A 353 12.06 -20.03 8.27
CA ASP A 353 11.80 -18.68 7.74
C ASP A 353 10.82 -17.90 8.62
N GLY A 354 9.92 -18.59 9.30
CA GLY A 354 9.01 -18.07 10.30
C GLY A 354 7.95 -19.10 10.66
N PHE A 355 7.27 -18.86 11.77
CA PHE A 355 6.11 -19.66 12.16
C PHE A 355 4.86 -19.12 11.47
N SER A 356 4.10 -20.00 10.84
CA SER A 356 2.78 -19.66 10.28
C SER A 356 1.66 -19.83 11.28
N ARG A 357 1.87 -20.62 12.35
CA ARG A 357 0.89 -20.81 13.41
C ARG A 357 1.56 -21.21 14.72
N ILE A 358 1.09 -20.66 15.82
CA ILE A 358 1.46 -21.05 17.19
C ILE A 358 0.19 -21.24 18.02
N GLY A 359 0.08 -22.38 18.69
CA GLY A 359 -0.98 -22.68 19.66
C GLY A 359 -0.42 -22.71 21.08
N ILE A 360 -1.02 -21.93 21.97
CA ILE A 360 -0.64 -21.78 23.38
C ILE A 360 -1.83 -22.18 24.24
N ALA A 361 -1.58 -22.95 25.30
CA ALA A 361 -2.55 -23.20 26.35
C ALA A 361 -2.07 -22.55 27.65
N VAL A 362 -2.99 -21.89 28.35
CA VAL A 362 -2.72 -21.20 29.61
C VAL A 362 -3.70 -21.66 30.66
N THR A 363 -3.20 -22.19 31.76
CA THR A 363 -4.00 -22.60 32.90
C THR A 363 -3.96 -21.51 33.96
N TYR A 364 -5.13 -21.08 34.45
CA TYR A 364 -5.22 -19.91 35.34
C TYR A 364 -6.41 -20.01 36.31
N ASN A 365 -6.31 -19.28 37.43
CA ASN A 365 -7.40 -18.97 38.35
C ASN A 365 -7.72 -17.47 38.30
N ARG A 366 -8.95 -17.09 38.62
CA ARG A 366 -9.29 -15.70 38.93
C ARG A 366 -9.03 -15.45 40.41
N THR A 367 -8.51 -14.29 40.77
CA THR A 367 -8.24 -13.96 42.17
C THR A 367 -9.54 -14.06 42.99
N GLY A 368 -9.52 -14.89 44.05
CA GLY A 368 -10.71 -15.19 44.87
C GLY A 368 -11.57 -16.36 44.39
N ASP A 369 -11.21 -17.03 43.30
CA ASP A 369 -11.87 -18.25 42.78
C ASP A 369 -10.87 -19.42 42.75
N SER A 370 -11.25 -20.57 43.29
CA SER A 370 -10.44 -21.80 43.27
C SER A 370 -10.61 -22.61 41.98
N LYS A 371 -11.52 -22.18 41.08
CA LYS A 371 -11.77 -22.86 39.81
C LYS A 371 -10.66 -22.62 38.81
N VAL A 372 -9.94 -23.70 38.51
CA VAL A 372 -8.94 -23.78 37.45
C VAL A 372 -9.62 -23.72 36.07
N ARG A 373 -9.11 -22.86 35.20
CA ARG A 373 -9.60 -22.64 33.83
C ARG A 373 -8.46 -22.72 32.83
N THR A 374 -8.79 -22.98 31.57
CA THR A 374 -7.80 -23.03 30.48
C THR A 374 -8.19 -22.07 29.38
N LEU A 375 -7.27 -21.17 29.01
CA LEU A 375 -7.37 -20.26 27.87
C LEU A 375 -6.49 -20.78 26.74
N ASN A 376 -7.11 -21.09 25.59
CA ASN A 376 -6.40 -21.53 24.39
C ASN A 376 -6.22 -20.36 23.42
N ILE A 377 -4.97 -19.99 23.16
CA ILE A 377 -4.59 -18.89 22.29
C ILE A 377 -3.97 -19.49 21.03
N THR A 378 -4.54 -19.18 19.88
CA THR A 378 -4.01 -19.57 18.57
C THR A 378 -3.67 -18.31 17.82
N ILE A 379 -2.41 -18.17 17.41
CA ILE A 379 -1.95 -17.12 16.50
C ILE A 379 -1.69 -17.74 15.13
N SER A 380 -2.25 -17.13 14.08
CA SER A 380 -2.11 -17.58 12.68
C SER A 380 -1.51 -16.46 11.84
N GLY A 381 -0.22 -16.59 11.54
CA GLY A 381 0.55 -15.56 10.85
C GLY A 381 0.70 -14.26 11.66
N PRO A 382 1.15 -13.17 11.02
CA PRO A 382 1.48 -11.92 11.72
C PRO A 382 0.27 -11.05 12.06
N LYS A 383 -0.95 -11.40 11.62
CA LYS A 383 -2.13 -10.52 11.67
C LYS A 383 -3.38 -11.14 12.31
N SER A 384 -3.38 -12.42 12.68
CA SER A 384 -4.60 -13.10 13.16
C SER A 384 -4.37 -13.86 14.46
N CYS A 385 -5.32 -13.72 15.39
CA CYS A 385 -5.39 -14.48 16.64
C CYS A 385 -6.85 -14.78 17.01
N ASN A 386 -7.10 -15.96 17.58
CA ASN A 386 -8.44 -16.39 17.99
C ASN A 386 -9.01 -15.63 19.20
N LEU A 387 -8.16 -14.94 19.99
CA LEU A 387 -8.59 -14.23 21.20
C LEU A 387 -9.72 -13.24 20.91
N GLN A 388 -9.68 -12.54 19.78
CA GLN A 388 -10.70 -11.54 19.46
C GLN A 388 -12.11 -12.14 19.33
N SER A 389 -12.19 -13.39 18.85
CA SER A 389 -13.43 -14.17 18.72
C SER A 389 -13.88 -14.85 20.02
N ASN A 390 -13.10 -14.76 21.10
CA ASN A 390 -13.51 -15.31 22.39
C ASN A 390 -14.69 -14.49 22.96
N LYS A 391 -15.74 -15.20 23.37
CA LYS A 391 -16.98 -14.61 23.89
C LYS A 391 -16.81 -13.98 25.28
N ASP A 392 -15.87 -14.45 26.10
CA ASP A 392 -15.62 -13.90 27.44
C ASP A 392 -14.65 -12.69 27.37
N PRO A 393 -15.11 -11.45 27.65
CA PRO A 393 -14.26 -10.26 27.62
C PRO A 393 -13.07 -10.33 28.58
N ASN A 394 -13.22 -11.00 29.72
CA ASN A 394 -12.17 -11.11 30.73
C ASN A 394 -11.04 -12.03 30.23
N GLU A 395 -11.39 -13.15 29.60
CA GLU A 395 -10.40 -14.05 28.98
C GLU A 395 -9.68 -13.40 27.80
N ARG A 396 -10.38 -12.57 27.02
CA ARG A 396 -9.74 -11.76 25.98
C ARG A 396 -8.69 -10.83 26.54
N ASN A 397 -9.05 -10.06 27.57
CA ASN A 397 -8.15 -9.10 28.19
C ASN A 397 -6.93 -9.81 28.79
N LEU A 398 -7.14 -10.92 29.49
CA LEU A 398 -6.07 -11.78 29.99
C LEU A 398 -5.16 -12.25 28.86
N GLY A 399 -5.73 -12.81 27.80
CA GLY A 399 -4.98 -13.31 26.65
C GLY A 399 -4.12 -12.23 26.00
N PHE A 400 -4.66 -11.03 25.78
CA PHE A 400 -3.89 -9.93 25.20
C PHE A 400 -2.79 -9.42 26.14
N ALA A 401 -3.04 -9.38 27.45
CA ALA A 401 -2.03 -9.03 28.44
C ALA A 401 -0.87 -10.03 28.44
N LEU A 402 -1.16 -11.33 28.37
CA LEU A 402 -0.16 -12.39 28.25
C LEU A 402 0.65 -12.27 26.95
N LEU A 403 -0.02 -12.11 25.80
CA LEU A 403 0.67 -11.95 24.52
C LEU A 403 1.58 -10.72 24.49
N LYS A 404 1.18 -9.62 25.13
CA LYS A 404 1.99 -8.41 25.26
C LYS A 404 3.22 -8.67 26.15
N ASP A 405 3.05 -9.31 27.30
CA ASP A 405 4.15 -9.64 28.21
C ASP A 405 5.18 -10.58 27.56
N TRP A 406 4.70 -11.58 26.82
CA TRP A 406 5.56 -12.52 26.10
C TRP A 406 6.28 -11.91 24.88
N GLY A 407 6.02 -10.63 24.56
CA GLY A 407 6.55 -9.96 23.38
C GLY A 407 6.01 -10.53 22.06
N ILE A 408 4.91 -11.30 22.12
CA ILE A 408 4.24 -11.85 20.93
C ILE A 408 3.36 -10.79 20.31
N LEU A 409 2.70 -9.97 21.11
CA LEU A 409 1.86 -8.90 20.62
C LEU A 409 2.62 -7.58 20.68
N SER A 410 2.88 -7.00 19.51
CA SER A 410 3.35 -5.62 19.37
C SER A 410 2.22 -4.78 18.83
N ALA A 411 1.90 -3.67 19.52
CA ALA A 411 1.00 -2.67 18.97
C ALA A 411 1.81 -1.71 18.10
N PHE A 412 1.29 -1.36 16.92
CA PHE A 412 1.82 -0.21 16.20
C PHE A 412 1.78 1.01 17.10
N LYS A 413 2.91 1.71 17.10
CA LYS A 413 3.08 2.97 17.78
C LYS A 413 3.58 3.92 16.72
N GLN A 414 2.81 4.99 16.47
CA GLN A 414 3.30 6.08 15.66
C GLN A 414 4.63 6.54 16.27
N ILE A 415 5.68 6.53 15.46
CA ILE A 415 6.96 7.07 15.89
C ILE A 415 6.72 8.57 16.04
N GLU A 416 7.02 9.11 17.22
CA GLU A 416 6.80 10.52 17.51
C GLU A 416 7.52 11.38 16.48
N SER A 417 6.93 12.51 16.11
CA SER A 417 7.52 13.39 15.09
C SER A 417 8.94 13.82 15.48
N THR A 418 9.20 14.03 16.77
CA THR A 418 10.54 14.33 17.30
C THR A 418 11.51 13.16 17.12
N ASP A 419 11.08 11.92 17.37
CA ASP A 419 11.91 10.74 17.14
C ASP A 419 12.22 10.56 15.65
N LEU A 420 11.23 10.73 14.78
CA LEU A 420 11.40 10.69 13.33
C LEU A 420 12.39 11.75 12.83
N ARG A 421 12.35 12.96 13.39
CA ARG A 421 13.31 14.03 13.09
C ARG A 421 14.73 13.66 13.54
N ASN A 422 14.88 13.04 14.71
CA ASN A 422 16.18 12.63 15.25
C ASN A 422 16.85 11.54 14.40
N ILE A 423 16.07 10.61 13.85
CA ILE A 423 16.58 9.54 12.97
C ILE A 423 16.47 9.88 11.48
N PHE A 424 16.14 11.13 11.13
CA PHE A 424 15.86 11.52 9.75
C PHE A 424 17.03 11.24 8.80
N PRO A 425 18.30 11.56 9.11
CA PRO A 425 19.43 11.22 8.23
C PRO A 425 19.50 9.72 7.92
N GLN A 426 19.27 8.87 8.93
CA GLN A 426 19.26 7.42 8.81
C GLN A 426 18.10 6.92 7.94
N LEU A 427 16.92 7.53 8.07
CA LEU A 427 15.76 7.23 7.22
C LEU A 427 16.03 7.59 5.75
N ILE A 428 16.75 8.68 5.49
CA ILE A 428 17.18 9.02 4.12
C ILE A 428 18.15 7.98 3.58
N MET A 429 19.16 7.57 4.35
CA MET A 429 20.11 6.55 3.93
C MET A 429 19.40 5.23 3.62
N LEU A 430 18.49 4.81 4.51
CA LEU A 430 17.66 3.63 4.30
C LEU A 430 16.75 3.79 3.07
N HIS A 431 16.22 5.00 2.85
CA HIS A 431 15.41 5.30 1.69
C HIS A 431 16.27 5.18 0.44
N ASP A 432 17.46 5.76 0.34
CA ASP A 432 18.27 5.79 -0.90
C ASP A 432 18.67 4.40 -1.44
N ARG A 433 18.69 3.37 -0.57
CA ARG A 433 19.05 1.98 -0.92
C ARG A 433 18.28 1.40 -2.11
N PRO A 434 18.96 0.77 -3.08
CA PRO A 434 18.29 0.12 -4.21
C PRO A 434 17.52 -1.13 -3.80
N GLU A 435 18.01 -1.93 -2.85
CA GLU A 435 17.30 -3.13 -2.41
C GLU A 435 16.14 -2.80 -1.47
N ASP A 436 15.08 -3.62 -1.53
CA ASP A 436 13.96 -3.57 -0.58
C ASP A 436 14.23 -4.33 0.72
N ASN A 437 15.29 -5.13 0.79
CA ASN A 437 15.61 -5.94 1.97
C ASN A 437 16.85 -5.40 2.67
N VAL A 438 16.83 -5.45 3.99
CA VAL A 438 17.91 -4.97 4.86
C VAL A 438 18.11 -5.94 6.03
N SER A 439 19.36 -6.22 6.40
CA SER A 439 19.67 -7.05 7.55
C SER A 439 19.57 -6.27 8.86
N GLY A 440 19.34 -6.98 9.97
CA GLY A 440 19.37 -6.39 11.31
C GLY A 440 20.74 -5.80 11.64
N GLN A 441 21.82 -6.41 11.15
CA GLN A 441 23.16 -5.87 11.26
C GLN A 441 23.24 -4.48 10.63
N HIS A 442 22.77 -4.32 9.40
CA HIS A 442 22.83 -3.04 8.70
C HIS A 442 21.96 -1.97 9.37
N LEU A 443 20.77 -2.34 9.86
CA LEU A 443 19.93 -1.41 10.62
C LEU A 443 20.65 -0.92 11.89
N ARG A 444 21.30 -1.83 12.62
CA ARG A 444 22.09 -1.50 13.81
C ARG A 444 23.29 -0.60 13.48
N GLU A 445 24.00 -0.85 12.38
CA GLU A 445 25.09 -0.01 11.89
C GLU A 445 24.63 1.41 11.54
N LEU A 446 23.40 1.56 11.02
CA LEU A 446 22.77 2.86 10.82
C LEU A 446 22.28 3.50 12.12
N GLY A 447 22.27 2.79 13.25
CA GLY A 447 21.66 3.26 14.50
C GLY A 447 20.13 3.20 14.52
N LEU A 448 19.52 2.42 13.62
CA LEU A 448 18.08 2.20 13.56
C LEU A 448 17.69 0.95 14.34
N PHE A 449 16.72 1.09 15.25
CA PHE A 449 16.21 -0.02 16.04
C PHE A 449 15.08 -0.75 15.29
N PRO A 450 15.25 -2.04 14.91
CA PRO A 450 14.25 -2.75 14.11
C PRO A 450 12.86 -2.78 14.72
N ASP A 451 12.75 -2.97 16.04
CA ASP A 451 11.45 -3.01 16.72
C ASP A 451 10.71 -1.67 16.65
N GLN A 452 11.41 -0.54 16.78
CA GLN A 452 10.82 0.79 16.59
C GLN A 452 10.33 0.97 15.15
N MET A 453 11.12 0.55 14.17
CA MET A 453 10.76 0.66 12.75
C MET A 453 9.60 -0.27 12.36
N LEU A 454 9.52 -1.47 12.95
CA LEU A 454 8.40 -2.40 12.79
C LEU A 454 7.12 -1.84 13.42
N MET A 455 7.23 -1.27 14.63
CA MET A 455 6.12 -0.64 15.33
C MET A 455 5.63 0.61 14.59
N GLY A 456 6.52 1.35 13.91
CA GLY A 456 6.18 2.50 13.09
C GLY A 456 5.73 2.16 11.67
N GLY A 457 5.62 0.87 11.31
CA GLY A 457 5.18 0.42 9.98
C GLY A 457 6.21 0.62 8.86
N LEU A 458 7.42 1.07 9.17
CA LEU A 458 8.50 1.32 8.21
C LEU A 458 9.15 0.03 7.68
N LEU A 459 9.08 -1.04 8.47
CA LEU A 459 9.60 -2.36 8.12
C LEU A 459 8.54 -3.46 8.27
N ASP A 460 8.76 -4.55 7.55
CA ASP A 460 8.16 -5.87 7.82
C ASP A 460 9.26 -6.89 8.09
N ARG A 461 9.07 -7.77 9.07
CA ARG A 461 9.97 -8.91 9.29
C ARG A 461 9.90 -9.87 8.10
N ARG A 462 11.07 -10.31 7.63
CA ARG A 462 11.24 -11.36 6.61
C ARG A 462 11.95 -12.58 7.21
N ARG A 463 12.44 -13.45 6.33
CA ARG A 463 13.22 -14.63 6.72
C ARG A 463 14.55 -14.24 7.36
N ARG A 464 15.21 -15.21 7.96
CA ARG A 464 16.60 -15.06 8.37
C ARG A 464 17.51 -15.14 7.14
N GLN A 465 18.65 -14.49 7.19
CA GLN A 465 19.72 -14.72 6.23
C GLN A 465 20.33 -16.10 6.49
N ASP A 466 20.48 -16.91 5.45
CA ASP A 466 21.07 -18.26 5.54
C ASP A 466 22.54 -18.29 5.12
N ILE A 467 22.94 -17.33 4.27
CA ILE A 467 24.29 -17.16 3.74
C ILE A 467 24.71 -15.71 3.92
N VAL A 468 25.84 -15.49 4.58
CA VAL A 468 26.46 -14.18 4.80
C VAL A 468 27.71 -14.09 3.93
N LEU A 469 27.85 -12.98 3.19
CA LEU A 469 29.08 -12.68 2.47
C LEU A 469 30.11 -12.16 3.47
N ILE A 470 31.33 -12.69 3.43
CA ILE A 470 32.42 -12.29 4.32
C ILE A 470 33.61 -11.86 3.44
N ASP A 471 34.14 -10.67 3.69
CA ASP A 471 35.33 -10.12 3.02
C ASP A 471 36.64 -10.78 3.51
N ASP A 472 36.56 -12.03 3.98
CA ASP A 472 37.68 -12.83 4.45
C ASP A 472 37.97 -13.92 3.43
N ASP A 473 39.07 -13.75 2.68
CA ASP A 473 39.55 -14.69 1.67
C ASP A 473 39.72 -16.11 2.25
N ASP A 474 40.04 -16.22 3.54
CA ASP A 474 40.20 -17.52 4.21
C ASP A 474 38.86 -18.25 4.44
N MET A 475 37.73 -17.54 4.44
CA MET A 475 36.39 -18.10 4.63
C MET A 475 35.72 -18.50 3.30
N GLY A 476 36.38 -18.24 2.16
CA GLY A 476 35.87 -18.57 0.83
C GLY A 476 34.78 -17.62 0.34
N GLY A 477 34.68 -16.42 0.90
CA GLY A 477 33.75 -15.36 0.49
C GLY A 477 32.31 -15.51 1.00
N GLU A 478 31.88 -16.71 1.39
CA GLU A 478 30.52 -16.98 1.90
C GLU A 478 30.55 -17.88 3.15
N ALA A 479 29.67 -17.58 4.11
CA ALA A 479 29.46 -18.41 5.29
C ALA A 479 27.99 -18.76 5.51
N VAL A 480 27.75 -20.01 5.85
CA VAL A 480 26.42 -20.54 6.16
C VAL A 480 26.09 -20.30 7.63
N VAL A 481 24.89 -19.80 7.90
CA VAL A 481 24.37 -19.62 9.25
C VAL A 481 23.97 -20.97 9.83
N LYS A 482 24.53 -21.32 10.99
CA LYS A 482 24.18 -22.51 11.77
C LYS A 482 23.71 -22.15 13.18
N PRO A 483 22.85 -23.00 13.78
CA PRO A 483 22.48 -22.84 15.19
C PRO A 483 23.72 -22.87 16.10
N SER A 484 23.71 -22.07 17.16
CA SER A 484 24.72 -22.13 18.22
C SER A 484 24.16 -22.81 19.47
N GLY A 485 25.03 -23.15 20.41
CA GLY A 485 24.64 -23.58 21.76
C GLY A 485 24.29 -22.44 22.71
N ILE A 486 24.43 -21.18 22.29
CA ILE A 486 24.22 -19.99 23.14
C ILE A 486 22.94 -19.28 22.69
N GLN A 487 21.98 -19.16 23.61
CA GLN A 487 20.70 -18.52 23.34
C GLN A 487 20.87 -17.11 22.76
N GLY A 488 20.10 -16.80 21.72
CA GLY A 488 20.14 -15.48 21.06
C GLY A 488 21.33 -15.27 20.13
N THR A 489 22.16 -16.28 19.89
CA THR A 489 23.29 -16.19 18.95
C THR A 489 23.25 -17.31 17.90
N SER A 490 23.97 -17.13 16.80
CA SER A 490 24.18 -18.15 15.77
C SER A 490 25.61 -18.16 15.28
N ARG A 491 26.04 -19.30 14.78
CA ARG A 491 27.41 -19.53 14.32
C ARG A 491 27.48 -19.36 12.81
N LEU A 492 28.47 -18.63 12.31
CA LEU A 492 28.80 -18.65 10.87
C LEU A 492 29.81 -19.77 10.61
N VAL A 493 29.60 -20.50 9.52
CA VAL A 493 30.52 -21.56 9.09
C VAL A 493 30.89 -21.31 7.64
N GLY A 494 32.15 -20.96 7.41
CA GLY A 494 32.69 -20.68 6.08
C GLY A 494 32.87 -21.94 5.24
N ALA A 495 33.43 -21.76 4.04
CA ALA A 495 33.83 -22.88 3.20
C ALA A 495 34.73 -23.87 3.97
N PHE A 496 34.58 -25.17 3.69
CA PHE A 496 35.33 -26.25 4.34
C PHE A 496 35.12 -26.41 5.86
N GLY A 497 34.08 -25.79 6.43
CA GLY A 497 33.74 -25.97 7.84
C GLY A 497 34.52 -25.07 8.80
N LYS A 498 35.22 -24.05 8.30
CA LYS A 498 35.91 -23.05 9.13
C LYS A 498 34.91 -22.31 10.02
N ASP A 499 35.28 -22.11 11.29
CA ASP A 499 34.45 -21.39 12.26
C ASP A 499 34.55 -19.89 12.02
N GLY A 500 33.43 -19.28 11.62
CA GLY A 500 33.31 -17.84 11.43
C GLY A 500 32.92 -17.09 12.69
N GLY A 501 32.77 -17.78 13.82
CA GLY A 501 32.43 -17.16 15.10
C GLY A 501 30.92 -17.03 15.35
N LEU A 502 30.58 -16.38 16.47
CA LEU A 502 29.22 -16.22 16.96
C LEU A 502 28.70 -14.80 16.70
N PHE A 503 27.47 -14.72 16.20
CA PHE A 503 26.77 -13.47 15.87
C PHE A 503 25.44 -13.38 16.60
N PRO A 504 25.00 -12.18 17.01
CA PRO A 504 23.64 -11.98 17.51
C PRO A 504 22.61 -12.47 16.49
N SER A 505 21.59 -13.19 16.95
CA SER A 505 20.58 -13.71 16.03
C SER A 505 19.77 -12.61 15.35
N SER A 506 19.62 -11.46 16.01
CA SER A 506 18.99 -10.25 15.49
C SER A 506 19.69 -9.68 14.27
N ASP A 507 21.02 -9.79 14.21
CA ASP A 507 21.83 -9.22 13.12
C ASP A 507 21.56 -9.93 11.79
N LEU A 508 21.22 -11.21 11.89
CA LEU A 508 20.92 -12.10 10.77
C LEU A 508 19.44 -12.08 10.37
N GLU A 509 18.59 -11.33 11.08
CA GLU A 509 17.19 -11.16 10.65
C GLU A 509 17.13 -10.24 9.42
N MET A 510 16.36 -10.64 8.41
CA MET A 510 16.07 -9.75 7.29
C MET A 510 14.75 -9.03 7.51
N TYR A 511 14.72 -7.79 7.07
CA TYR A 511 13.54 -6.94 7.08
C TYR A 511 13.29 -6.44 5.67
N GLN A 512 12.02 -6.35 5.28
CA GLN A 512 11.63 -5.65 4.07
C GLN A 512 11.28 -4.21 4.42
N ILE A 513 11.87 -3.28 3.69
CA ILE A 513 11.56 -1.86 3.74
C ILE A 513 10.19 -1.63 3.11
N LYS A 514 9.28 -0.99 3.86
CA LYS A 514 8.03 -0.48 3.31
C LYS A 514 8.31 0.81 2.54
N ARG A 515 8.80 0.66 1.31
CA ARG A 515 9.33 1.79 0.50
C ARG A 515 8.35 2.95 0.36
N GLU A 516 7.08 2.66 0.13
CA GLU A 516 6.01 3.67 0.05
C GLU A 516 5.86 4.43 1.37
N TRP A 517 5.81 3.71 2.50
CA TRP A 517 5.69 4.31 3.84
C TRP A 517 6.93 5.13 4.20
N LEU A 518 8.11 4.60 3.91
CA LEU A 518 9.38 5.29 4.15
C LEU A 518 9.47 6.56 3.30
N HIS A 519 9.05 6.50 2.03
CA HIS A 519 9.01 7.66 1.14
C HIS A 519 8.03 8.73 1.66
N GLU A 520 6.82 8.34 2.06
CA GLU A 520 5.82 9.25 2.62
C GLU A 520 6.30 9.88 3.93
N THR A 521 6.96 9.10 4.80
CA THR A 521 7.55 9.58 6.05
C THR A 521 8.65 10.60 5.78
N VAL A 522 9.60 10.29 4.89
CA VAL A 522 10.71 11.19 4.53
C VAL A 522 10.18 12.47 3.88
N THR A 523 9.30 12.36 2.89
CA THR A 523 8.72 13.54 2.22
C THR A 523 7.84 14.36 3.16
N GLY A 524 7.11 13.72 4.08
CA GLY A 524 6.35 14.37 5.14
C GLY A 524 7.21 15.25 6.03
N LEU A 525 8.40 14.77 6.41
CA LEU A 525 9.38 15.52 7.20
C LEU A 525 10.02 16.68 6.41
N LEU A 526 10.11 16.58 5.08
CA LEU A 526 10.65 17.62 4.20
C LEU A 526 9.64 18.76 3.91
N LYS A 527 8.34 18.46 3.90
CA LYS A 527 7.26 19.42 3.53
C LYS A 527 7.24 20.73 4.34
N PRO A 528 7.53 20.76 5.66
CA PRO A 528 7.55 21.99 6.44
C PRO A 528 8.50 23.08 5.92
N ALA A 529 9.51 22.73 5.12
CA ALA A 529 10.40 23.71 4.50
C ALA A 529 9.77 24.45 3.29
N MET A 530 8.62 23.98 2.79
CA MET A 530 7.97 24.49 1.57
C MET A 530 6.99 25.64 1.87
N ASN A 531 6.84 26.57 0.92
CA ASN A 531 5.81 27.63 1.00
C ASN A 531 4.46 27.20 0.41
N LYS A 532 4.50 26.47 -0.71
CA LYS A 532 3.31 25.89 -1.35
C LYS A 532 3.53 24.40 -1.49
N LEU A 533 2.60 23.61 -0.98
CA LEU A 533 2.64 22.15 -1.08
C LEU A 533 2.08 21.70 -2.43
N ALA A 534 2.85 20.91 -3.15
CA ALA A 534 2.44 20.22 -4.37
C ALA A 534 3.10 18.84 -4.37
N ALA A 535 2.44 17.89 -3.72
CA ALA A 535 2.94 16.52 -3.63
C ALA A 535 2.51 15.73 -4.86
N GLU A 536 3.46 15.41 -5.73
CA GLU A 536 3.25 14.58 -6.93
C GLU A 536 4.39 13.55 -6.99
N ILE A 537 4.07 12.26 -7.09
CA ILE A 537 5.06 11.23 -7.41
C ILE A 537 5.22 11.22 -8.93
N ILE A 538 6.32 11.77 -9.42
CA ILE A 538 6.63 11.87 -10.86
C ILE A 538 7.11 10.52 -11.39
N HIS A 539 7.92 9.85 -10.56
CA HIS A 539 8.52 8.56 -10.83
C HIS A 539 8.83 7.87 -9.50
N THR A 540 9.03 6.55 -9.49
CA THR A 540 9.42 5.80 -8.27
C THR A 540 10.67 6.37 -7.56
N ASP A 541 11.52 7.08 -8.31
CA ASP A 541 12.77 7.67 -7.82
C ASP A 541 12.76 9.21 -7.79
N LEU A 542 11.63 9.86 -8.07
CA LEU A 542 11.50 11.32 -8.16
C LEU A 542 10.09 11.80 -7.78
N SER A 543 10.01 12.71 -6.82
CA SER A 543 8.75 13.32 -6.38
C SER A 543 8.85 14.84 -6.35
N MET A 544 7.79 15.55 -6.72
CA MET A 544 7.63 16.97 -6.45
C MET A 544 7.13 17.15 -5.02
N LEU A 545 7.76 18.04 -4.26
CA LEU A 545 7.35 18.37 -2.90
C LEU A 545 6.47 19.62 -2.87
N GLY A 546 6.80 20.60 -3.72
CA GLY A 546 6.18 21.92 -3.67
C GLY A 546 7.06 23.00 -4.27
N SER A 547 6.94 24.20 -3.73
CA SER A 547 7.83 25.32 -4.05
C SER A 547 8.24 26.10 -2.80
N MET A 548 9.43 26.69 -2.86
CA MET A 548 9.97 27.61 -1.88
C MET A 548 10.10 29.00 -2.51
N ARG A 549 9.74 30.04 -1.76
CA ARG A 549 9.88 31.42 -2.21
C ARG A 549 11.31 31.89 -1.97
N ILE A 550 12.05 32.12 -3.06
CA ILE A 550 13.44 32.62 -3.05
C ILE A 550 13.51 33.85 -3.94
N ASP A 551 14.03 34.96 -3.41
CA ASP A 551 14.13 36.24 -4.14
C ASP A 551 12.79 36.69 -4.76
N GLY A 552 11.68 36.40 -4.07
CA GLY A 552 10.33 36.74 -4.53
C GLY A 552 9.72 35.79 -5.57
N ALA A 553 10.47 34.83 -6.11
CA ALA A 553 10.01 33.83 -7.07
C ALA A 553 9.69 32.48 -6.40
N ASP A 554 8.71 31.75 -6.95
CA ASP A 554 8.39 30.39 -6.52
C ASP A 554 9.37 29.41 -7.21
N VAL A 555 10.32 28.85 -6.44
CA VAL A 555 11.30 27.87 -6.91
C VAL A 555 10.76 26.47 -6.65
N PRO A 556 10.58 25.62 -7.68
CA PRO A 556 10.06 24.27 -7.48
C PRO A 556 11.09 23.39 -6.78
N ILE A 557 10.62 22.58 -5.83
CA ILE A 557 11.44 21.66 -5.04
C ILE A 557 11.00 20.22 -5.31
N TYR A 558 11.99 19.38 -5.61
CA TYR A 558 11.85 17.96 -5.88
C TYR A 558 12.67 17.15 -4.88
N PHE A 559 12.33 15.87 -4.73
CA PHE A 559 13.09 14.89 -3.95
C PHE A 559 13.42 13.69 -4.83
N ALA A 560 14.70 13.33 -4.89
CA ALA A 560 15.20 12.24 -5.73
C ALA A 560 16.10 11.28 -4.94
N ARG A 561 16.15 10.04 -5.41
CA ARG A 561 16.93 8.94 -4.83
C ARG A 561 17.72 8.20 -5.90
N ARG A 562 18.73 7.42 -5.48
CA ARG A 562 19.59 6.59 -6.33
C ARG A 562 20.30 7.38 -7.44
N LEU A 563 20.75 8.58 -7.09
CA LEU A 563 21.48 9.45 -8.01
C LEU A 563 22.95 9.04 -8.20
N ASN A 564 23.41 8.04 -7.46
CA ASN A 564 24.67 7.34 -7.69
C ASN A 564 24.58 6.36 -8.88
N GLU A 565 23.38 6.01 -9.37
CA GLU A 565 23.21 5.11 -10.50
C GLU A 565 23.03 5.86 -11.82
N LEU A 566 23.94 5.63 -12.77
CA LEU A 566 23.91 6.29 -14.09
C LEU A 566 22.58 6.10 -14.85
N LYS A 567 21.98 4.92 -14.78
CA LYS A 567 20.69 4.63 -15.43
C LYS A 567 19.56 5.49 -14.86
N THR A 568 19.53 5.65 -13.53
CA THR A 568 18.55 6.47 -12.82
C THR A 568 18.76 7.94 -13.16
N VAL A 569 20.00 8.43 -13.06
CA VAL A 569 20.37 9.81 -13.41
C VAL A 569 19.93 10.15 -14.84
N THR A 570 20.27 9.32 -15.83
CA THR A 570 19.93 9.56 -17.24
C THR A 570 18.41 9.69 -17.45
N ARG A 571 17.63 8.82 -16.81
CA ARG A 571 16.17 8.84 -16.91
C ARG A 571 15.57 10.06 -16.23
N LEU A 572 16.02 10.39 -15.02
CA LEU A 572 15.51 11.54 -14.28
C LEU A 572 15.90 12.86 -14.96
N ASP A 573 17.09 12.96 -15.54
CA ASP A 573 17.53 14.14 -16.32
C ASP A 573 16.56 14.42 -17.49
N LEU A 574 16.18 13.39 -18.25
CA LEU A 574 15.20 13.52 -19.34
C LEU A 574 13.83 14.00 -18.84
N LEU A 575 13.32 13.42 -17.73
CA LEU A 575 12.05 13.83 -17.12
C LEU A 575 12.09 15.30 -16.66
N MET A 576 13.20 15.72 -16.06
CA MET A 576 13.36 17.09 -15.58
C MET A 576 13.51 18.11 -16.72
N ARG A 577 14.17 17.74 -17.82
CA ARG A 577 14.24 18.59 -19.03
C ARG A 577 12.87 18.80 -19.67
N ALA A 578 12.04 17.76 -19.72
CA ALA A 578 10.67 17.86 -20.20
C ALA A 578 9.80 18.80 -19.34
N ARG A 579 10.17 19.01 -18.07
CA ARG A 579 9.44 19.84 -17.09
C ARG A 579 10.03 21.25 -16.86
N ASN A 580 10.87 21.77 -17.76
CA ASN A 580 11.56 23.07 -17.62
C ASN A 580 10.65 24.32 -17.70
N ALA A 581 9.33 24.19 -17.74
CA ALA A 581 8.42 25.34 -17.91
C ALA A 581 8.50 26.35 -16.74
N ALA A 582 8.88 25.90 -15.54
CA ALA A 582 8.97 26.73 -14.33
C ALA A 582 10.37 27.33 -14.06
N GLY A 583 11.36 27.07 -14.93
CA GLY A 583 12.75 27.52 -14.73
C GLY A 583 13.56 26.63 -13.78
N VAL A 584 14.68 27.16 -13.27
CA VAL A 584 15.65 26.43 -12.42
C VAL A 584 15.06 26.15 -11.03
N GLY A 585 14.81 24.87 -10.74
CA GLY A 585 14.41 24.36 -9.43
C GLY A 585 15.55 23.76 -8.60
N ILE A 586 15.17 23.16 -7.47
CA ILE A 586 16.05 22.42 -6.56
C ILE A 586 15.61 20.95 -6.50
N VAL A 587 16.54 20.04 -6.67
CA VAL A 587 16.36 18.60 -6.44
C VAL A 587 17.12 18.22 -5.18
N LEU A 588 16.37 17.93 -4.11
CA LEU A 588 16.92 17.36 -2.89
C LEU A 588 17.29 15.89 -3.13
N SER A 589 18.57 15.53 -3.04
CA SER A 589 19.01 14.15 -3.19
C SER A 589 19.08 13.43 -1.85
N ALA A 590 18.58 12.19 -1.82
CA ALA A 590 18.70 11.31 -0.67
C ALA A 590 20.17 10.90 -0.43
N GLY A 591 20.88 10.50 -1.49
CA GLY A 591 22.31 10.23 -1.45
C GLY A 591 23.17 11.50 -1.48
N THR A 592 24.39 11.39 -0.96
CA THR A 592 25.46 12.41 -1.06
C THR A 592 26.22 12.33 -2.37
N GLU A 593 26.17 11.19 -3.04
CA GLU A 593 26.77 10.96 -4.35
C GLU A 593 25.76 11.21 -5.46
N GLY A 594 26.17 11.88 -6.52
CA GLY A 594 25.33 12.15 -7.68
C GLY A 594 25.81 13.35 -8.50
N PRO A 595 25.09 13.68 -9.58
CA PRO A 595 25.42 14.85 -10.38
C PRO A 595 25.08 16.13 -9.61
N GLY A 596 25.81 17.22 -9.87
CA GLY A 596 25.46 18.54 -9.32
C GLY A 596 24.16 19.13 -9.91
N PHE A 597 23.67 18.57 -11.03
CA PHE A 597 22.50 19.07 -11.75
C PHE A 597 21.68 17.92 -12.36
N LEU A 598 20.36 18.10 -12.44
CA LEU A 598 19.43 17.24 -13.19
C LEU A 598 18.54 18.10 -14.08
N GLY A 599 18.76 18.00 -15.39
CA GLY A 599 18.22 18.94 -16.36
C GLY A 599 18.65 20.38 -16.02
N PRO A 600 17.71 21.34 -15.94
CA PRO A 600 17.98 22.72 -15.54
C PRO A 600 17.97 22.93 -14.01
N ASN A 601 17.96 21.87 -13.19
CA ASN A 601 17.75 21.99 -11.75
C ASN A 601 19.02 21.66 -10.96
N LEU A 602 19.22 22.37 -9.86
CA LEU A 602 20.34 22.17 -8.94
C LEU A 602 20.08 20.95 -8.06
N VAL A 603 21.05 20.04 -7.95
CA VAL A 603 20.97 18.90 -7.03
C VAL A 603 21.68 19.24 -5.73
N ILE A 604 21.01 19.04 -4.61
CA ILE A 604 21.53 19.33 -3.27
C ILE A 604 21.27 18.11 -2.36
N PRO A 605 22.31 17.49 -1.77
CA PRO A 605 22.10 16.45 -0.76
C PRO A 605 21.32 16.98 0.43
N VAL A 606 20.24 16.29 0.82
CA VAL A 606 19.41 16.70 1.97
C VAL A 606 20.26 16.84 3.24
N THR A 607 21.21 15.92 3.42
CA THR A 607 22.13 15.91 4.57
C THR A 607 23.01 17.16 4.66
N SER A 608 23.24 17.87 3.56
CA SER A 608 24.02 19.12 3.54
C SER A 608 23.25 20.34 4.05
N CYS A 609 21.93 20.23 4.18
CA CYS A 609 21.03 21.34 4.52
C CYS A 609 20.22 21.06 5.79
N LEU A 610 20.64 20.09 6.62
CA LEU A 610 19.91 19.75 7.84
C LEU A 610 19.85 20.94 8.81
N SER A 611 18.70 21.09 9.47
CA SER A 611 18.51 22.11 10.50
C SER A 611 19.25 21.72 11.80
N PRO A 612 19.88 22.67 12.53
CA PRO A 612 20.58 22.39 13.78
C PRO A 612 19.68 22.04 14.98
N GLY A 613 18.37 21.85 14.77
CA GLY A 613 17.51 21.11 15.70
C GLY A 613 16.54 21.95 16.55
N THR A 614 16.33 23.24 16.23
CA THR A 614 15.39 24.11 16.98
C THR A 614 14.05 24.32 16.29
N ASP A 615 13.95 24.03 14.99
CA ASP A 615 12.78 24.32 14.17
C ASP A 615 11.95 23.07 13.88
N ASP A 616 10.67 23.28 13.52
CA ASP A 616 9.80 22.19 13.11
C ASP A 616 10.23 21.50 11.81
N ALA A 617 11.08 22.16 11.01
CA ALA A 617 11.62 21.64 9.76
C ALA A 617 12.96 20.91 9.94
N VAL A 618 13.09 19.73 9.33
CA VAL A 618 14.36 18.96 9.29
C VAL A 618 15.42 19.58 8.37
N VAL A 619 15.01 20.49 7.48
CA VAL A 619 15.90 21.18 6.53
C VAL A 619 15.87 22.67 6.79
N SER A 620 17.05 23.28 6.85
CA SER A 620 17.22 24.73 6.96
C SER A 620 16.88 25.41 5.63
N ARG A 621 15.88 26.30 5.66
CA ARG A 621 15.48 27.10 4.49
C ARG A 621 16.60 28.05 4.05
N ASP A 622 17.31 28.64 5.02
CA ASP A 622 18.44 29.54 4.76
C ASP A 622 19.60 28.80 4.07
N ALA A 623 19.89 27.57 4.50
CA ALA A 623 20.91 26.74 3.86
C ALA A 623 20.56 26.40 2.40
N LEU A 624 19.29 26.04 2.15
CA LEU A 624 18.81 25.78 0.79
C LEU A 624 18.85 27.03 -0.10
N GLU A 625 18.45 28.19 0.44
CA GLU A 625 18.47 29.45 -0.28
C GLU A 625 19.90 29.88 -0.64
N LEU A 626 20.84 29.76 0.30
CA LEU A 626 22.25 30.03 0.06
C LEU A 626 22.84 29.10 -1.02
N ALA A 627 22.57 27.80 -0.92
CA ALA A 627 23.04 26.80 -1.88
C ALA A 627 22.47 27.07 -3.28
N TYR A 628 21.19 27.43 -3.37
CA TYR A 628 20.53 27.82 -4.62
C TYR A 628 21.17 29.07 -5.22
N ARG A 629 21.28 30.17 -4.46
CA ARG A 629 21.87 31.44 -4.94
C ARG A 629 23.28 31.25 -5.47
N THR A 630 24.10 30.46 -4.78
CA THR A 630 25.49 30.19 -5.14
C THR A 630 25.62 29.47 -6.48
N ASN A 631 24.73 28.51 -6.77
CA ASN A 631 24.88 27.60 -7.90
C ASN A 631 23.86 27.81 -9.03
N ARG A 632 22.93 28.77 -8.89
CA ARG A 632 21.87 29.04 -9.86
C ARG A 632 22.40 29.37 -11.26
N SER A 633 23.49 30.12 -11.36
CA SER A 633 24.10 30.52 -12.63
C SER A 633 24.62 29.31 -13.41
N LEU A 634 25.19 28.33 -12.72
CA LEU A 634 25.67 27.07 -13.30
C LEU A 634 24.51 26.20 -13.80
N ALA A 635 23.42 26.11 -13.02
CA ALA A 635 22.23 25.36 -13.41
C ALA A 635 21.55 25.93 -14.67
N ARG A 636 21.55 27.27 -14.82
CA ARG A 636 21.06 27.93 -16.05
C ARG A 636 21.86 27.54 -17.30
N GLY A 637 23.15 27.27 -17.18
CA GLY A 637 23.99 26.79 -18.29
C GLY A 637 23.57 25.42 -18.83
N GLY A 638 22.94 24.58 -17.99
CA GLY A 638 22.40 23.26 -18.36
C GLY A 638 21.04 23.30 -19.08
N ALA A 639 20.39 24.47 -19.15
CA ALA A 639 19.09 24.66 -19.81
C ALA A 639 19.19 24.67 -21.35
N THR A 640 20.37 24.92 -21.91
CA THR A 640 20.64 24.85 -23.35
C THR A 640 21.26 23.52 -23.76
N ALA A 641 20.56 22.73 -24.57
CA ALA A 641 21.17 21.62 -25.29
C ALA A 641 22.15 22.20 -26.33
N GLN A 642 23.46 22.08 -26.10
CA GLN A 642 24.44 22.49 -27.09
C GLN A 642 24.75 21.32 -28.04
N VAL A 643 24.38 21.48 -29.31
CA VAL A 643 24.87 20.61 -30.38
C VAL A 643 26.29 21.06 -30.73
N LEU A 644 27.30 20.37 -30.19
CA LEU A 644 28.66 20.51 -30.67
C LEU A 644 28.78 19.74 -31.99
N ARG A 645 28.78 20.46 -33.13
CA ARG A 645 29.26 19.89 -34.40
C ARG A 645 30.78 19.89 -34.39
N GLN A 646 31.39 18.72 -34.24
CA GLN A 646 32.79 18.49 -34.61
C GLN A 646 32.84 17.43 -35.72
N ALA A 647 33.62 17.73 -36.75
CA ALA A 647 33.77 16.90 -37.93
C ALA A 647 34.30 15.50 -37.56
N SER A 648 33.60 14.49 -38.08
CA SER A 648 34.05 13.08 -38.23
C SER A 648 34.67 12.40 -37.01
N ASN A 649 33.87 12.11 -35.97
CA ASN A 649 33.70 10.76 -35.39
C ASN A 649 32.79 10.79 -34.15
N ARG A 650 31.89 9.82 -34.05
CA ARG A 650 30.89 9.71 -32.96
C ARG A 650 31.55 9.33 -31.62
N ARG A 651 31.59 10.27 -30.68
CA ARG A 651 31.55 10.04 -29.22
C ARG A 651 30.70 11.14 -28.56
N VAL A 652 29.79 10.76 -27.67
CA VAL A 652 29.12 11.69 -26.76
C VAL A 652 30.07 11.87 -25.56
N CYS A 653 30.72 13.02 -25.45
CA CYS A 653 31.48 13.42 -24.28
C CYS A 653 30.67 14.46 -23.50
N THR A 654 30.28 14.12 -22.27
CA THR A 654 29.95 15.09 -21.23
C THR A 654 31.26 15.58 -20.63
N SER A 655 31.68 16.81 -20.95
CA SER A 655 32.78 17.46 -20.22
C SER A 655 32.21 18.49 -19.25
N LEU A 656 32.39 18.21 -17.96
CA LEU A 656 32.37 19.18 -16.87
C LEU A 656 33.74 19.11 -16.23
N GLU A 657 34.69 19.86 -16.79
CA GLU A 657 35.91 20.30 -16.10
C GLU A 657 36.51 21.43 -16.94
N ARG A 658 36.31 22.68 -16.52
CA ARG A 658 37.13 23.79 -17.00
C ARG A 658 38.44 23.75 -16.23
N ILE A 659 39.47 23.17 -16.83
CA ILE A 659 40.86 23.41 -16.41
C ILE A 659 41.21 24.85 -16.86
N PRO A 660 41.64 25.74 -15.95
CA PRO A 660 42.17 27.03 -16.36
C PRO A 660 43.62 26.85 -16.83
N CYS A 661 43.97 27.46 -17.95
CA CYS A 661 45.35 27.61 -18.42
C CYS A 661 45.56 29.06 -18.87
N PRO A 662 46.82 29.56 -18.79
CA PRO A 662 47.21 30.85 -18.22
C PRO A 662 46.77 32.10 -18.99
#